data_AF-A0A5J5I9D5-F1
#
_entry.id   AF-A0A5J5I9D5-F1
#
_cell.length_a   1.000
_cell.length_b   1.000
_cell.length_c   1.000
_cell.angle_alpha   90.00
_cell.angle_beta   90.00
_cell.angle_gamma   90.00
#
_symmetry.space_group_name_H-M   'P 1'
#
loop_
_entity.id
_entity.type
_entity.pdbx_description
1 polymer ?
#
loop_
_entity_poly.entity_id
_entity_poly.type
_entity_poly.pdbx_seq_one_letter_code
_entity_poly.pdbx_strand_id
1 'polypeptide(L)'
;MLGDSDKSENSENSPEKASVELLVKQKISRRNKKSTANNKKLVSKFTAVDLNNDDQFPEKLNILEKIAEPNFDENLPLDSVNVYSVKALEPNGCIDRFYNHGCTGWYYSGDNSVYNTIVAKLGNVLIGSSQTAIFREDVRIAGFGTGLAGFKIDFRFPVHEKFLDIIEIYAVDDRTGKMVFHLKSAADFSQVQSDFENHIKKVDGIIDYDYYSEQYPEIDESECAVHYTCFGRFEGQKPNQIFEPDFYVKFSEAYYRREVALEEALVDYLDVGQRLGARPHPLFDPDFVSENNENISIDAALQEYLLHPEKDQISTSRLIWNKWYAKRYDVKKDILSHFINTGILKGFSPNPHFDLNKLASSIGSNNQNLMSEYVIKESKENISTHILIDAEYINSQIEDKNLRNNILTTLEHYIKFHNEINPHILFDNAVYLTCRDASDISETLLSDYLDQPAPGLRTHSLFWDEPYVAWRPDVAAANCAPLEHYVRSGNREQVITHPLLDHSAIAKHVTPALGETVLEAYLKKFLSENISPYHDSPIDSNVIKRINKCALKIDAGQDLIKIDDQVGLFAHVFYTDLLADIAQVANNMPAHAKVFISTNTKAKYKEIVHEFPRLSDRALEVRISENRGRDIAPFLIGFADRIREVRYGLHIHTKKSPHYGKVFEKWRKYLFHELAGSREIVSGHIRALMSPEIGMSAPVDFAPLEPLLNWGGNRERAGNLISAMGGRLSEKMPLELPSGSMFWFDSAALAPLLDLNMSLAHFDPEAGQVDGTLAHVIERSFFHICELSGHSFVRTTTANYAEGYALTSSAMDAASRRLPSAWRRHNVLHDYHPEARNFVACKTAGAPRLNLLIPTADTSVGYAGVSEAIRLFVGALSALGEGWSGRIIMTDVPPSNMFIPPNGFRLVESFEESEATKYSVVNGCDKLGEFLTLRQKDFFVASAWWNASQAFDLINQANKIFGTDGIHRKLVYLVQDDERGFNAWSTKFKLCDDTYNHLDRTIAVFNTPILAEHFANHRISDGSIVYKPPINHDLMPSDILPYAARDKTVLLYARPHAARNSIDFLDAIVDECYHSDYSYWKDWRWIAIGEDFDKSALKSARRIDVRGRMSLEDYKLLLANARLGISLMISPHPSYPPLEMAAHGMRVVANSYERRDPAAVHSGITSFSEFDPVSVARLLKSVASQSDDLITEPLVDWFFDGKTNVGDVFNNIAASIHRCIEMD
;
A
#
# COMPACT_ATOMS: atom_id res chain seq x y z
N MET A 1 29.68 28.40 39.92
CA MET A 1 30.93 28.73 39.20
C MET A 1 30.48 29.29 37.85
N LEU A 2 30.39 30.62 37.76
CA LEU A 2 31.33 31.51 37.06
C LEU A 2 31.27 31.23 35.55
N GLY A 3 30.59 32.04 34.74
CA GLY A 3 30.93 33.43 34.34
C GLY A 3 31.28 33.34 32.83
N ASP A 4 30.75 34.14 31.91
CA ASP A 4 30.87 35.60 31.89
C ASP A 4 29.74 36.30 31.11
N SER A 5 29.53 37.53 31.58
CA SER A 5 28.69 38.62 31.10
C SER A 5 29.51 39.66 30.33
N ASP A 6 28.86 40.43 29.45
CA ASP A 6 28.97 41.90 29.32
C ASP A 6 28.01 42.36 28.20
N LYS A 7 26.90 43.08 28.43
CA LYS A 7 26.71 44.50 28.83
C LYS A 7 27.41 45.53 27.95
N SER A 8 26.61 46.33 27.25
CA SER A 8 26.80 47.79 27.17
C SER A 8 25.45 48.51 27.09
N GLU A 9 25.39 49.61 27.83
CA GLU A 9 24.25 50.48 28.13
C GLU A 9 24.22 51.73 27.23
N ASN A 10 23.15 52.52 27.45
CA ASN A 10 23.04 53.98 27.32
C ASN A 10 22.58 54.56 25.98
N SER A 11 21.75 55.62 25.92
CA SER A 11 20.93 56.37 26.89
C SER A 11 20.23 57.53 26.14
N GLU A 12 19.22 58.15 26.78
CA GLU A 12 18.77 59.56 26.60
C GLU A 12 17.99 59.95 25.30
N ASN A 13 16.95 60.78 25.26
CA ASN A 13 16.43 61.82 26.16
C ASN A 13 14.93 62.14 25.84
N SER A 14 14.13 62.41 26.88
CA SER A 14 12.80 63.09 26.88
C SER A 14 12.95 64.63 26.85
N PRO A 15 11.92 65.53 26.69
CA PRO A 15 10.85 65.73 27.70
C PRO A 15 9.48 66.40 27.28
N GLU A 16 8.50 66.29 28.19
CA GLU A 16 7.41 67.24 28.59
C GLU A 16 6.30 67.66 27.58
N LYS A 17 4.99 67.79 27.90
CA LYS A 17 4.32 68.22 29.16
C LYS A 17 2.77 68.01 29.10
N ALA A 18 2.19 67.89 30.31
CA ALA A 18 0.82 68.24 30.76
C ALA A 18 -0.36 67.23 30.66
N SER A 19 -0.57 66.51 31.79
CA SER A 19 -1.76 66.46 32.69
C SER A 19 -3.20 66.48 32.13
N VAL A 20 -4.25 65.85 32.68
CA VAL A 20 -4.60 64.94 33.81
C VAL A 20 -6.11 64.60 33.61
N GLU A 21 -6.63 63.49 34.18
CA GLU A 21 -8.07 63.13 34.37
C GLU A 21 -8.89 62.70 33.12
N LEU A 22 -9.86 61.78 33.15
CA LEU A 22 -10.37 60.74 34.03
C LEU A 22 -11.43 59.97 33.19
N LEU A 23 -11.68 58.70 33.53
CA LEU A 23 -12.88 57.90 33.24
C LEU A 23 -13.14 57.30 31.83
N VAL A 24 -13.11 55.97 31.87
CA VAL A 24 -13.73 54.98 30.98
C VAL A 24 -15.23 55.23 30.76
N LYS A 25 -15.62 55.54 29.51
CA LYS A 25 -16.75 54.93 28.76
C LYS A 25 -17.02 55.67 27.44
N GLN A 26 -17.08 54.88 26.36
CA GLN A 26 -17.79 55.08 25.08
C GLN A 26 -17.34 56.14 24.05
N LYS A 27 -17.49 55.71 22.79
CA LYS A 27 -17.25 56.35 21.49
C LYS A 27 -15.77 56.43 21.12
N ILE A 28 -15.40 55.98 19.92
CA ILE A 28 -15.35 56.89 18.78
C ILE A 28 -15.64 56.15 17.46
N SER A 29 -16.63 56.71 16.77
CA SER A 29 -16.73 56.76 15.32
C SER A 29 -15.59 57.57 14.71
N ARG A 30 -15.11 57.19 13.51
CA ARG A 30 -15.06 58.04 12.29
C ARG A 30 -13.84 57.77 11.42
N ARG A 31 -14.14 57.41 10.18
CA ARG A 31 -13.62 57.98 8.90
C ARG A 31 -14.44 57.32 7.79
N ASN A 32 -14.95 57.95 6.73
CA ASN A 32 -15.05 59.35 6.29
C ASN A 32 -16.03 59.31 5.09
N LYS A 33 -17.07 60.15 5.04
CA LYS A 33 -17.23 61.29 4.09
C LYS A 33 -16.83 61.04 2.62
N LYS A 34 -17.84 61.03 1.72
CA LYS A 34 -18.08 61.96 0.59
C LYS A 34 -19.06 61.30 -0.41
N SER A 35 -20.26 61.82 -0.62
CA SER A 35 -20.57 62.88 -1.59
C SER A 35 -22.09 63.10 -1.65
N THR A 36 -22.48 64.35 -1.47
CA THR A 36 -23.80 64.93 -1.72
C THR A 36 -23.68 65.77 -2.98
N ALA A 37 -24.49 65.52 -4.01
CA ALA A 37 -25.09 66.50 -4.95
C ALA A 37 -25.53 65.81 -6.25
N ASN A 38 -26.82 65.53 -6.38
CA ASN A 38 -27.62 65.75 -7.60
C ASN A 38 -29.00 65.08 -7.45
N ASN A 39 -30.00 65.87 -7.03
CA ASN A 39 -31.29 66.01 -7.74
C ASN A 39 -32.27 66.87 -6.91
N LYS A 40 -31.95 68.17 -6.86
CA LYS A 40 -32.98 69.21 -6.99
C LYS A 40 -33.29 69.33 -8.48
N LYS A 41 -34.46 68.84 -8.93
CA LYS A 41 -35.29 69.34 -10.05
C LYS A 41 -36.19 68.22 -10.56
N LEU A 42 -37.43 68.16 -10.06
CA LEU A 42 -38.61 67.79 -10.85
C LEU A 42 -39.92 67.96 -10.05
N VAL A 43 -40.15 69.12 -9.44
CA VAL A 43 -41.52 69.64 -9.27
C VAL A 43 -41.48 71.17 -9.41
N SER A 44 -41.58 71.64 -10.65
CA SER A 44 -42.00 73.00 -10.99
C SER A 44 -42.81 72.91 -12.28
N LYS A 45 -44.00 73.51 -12.27
CA LYS A 45 -45.08 73.51 -13.29
C LYS A 45 -46.14 72.42 -13.10
N PHE A 46 -47.17 72.72 -12.30
CA PHE A 46 -48.46 73.09 -12.86
C PHE A 46 -48.97 74.33 -12.14
N THR A 47 -49.18 75.37 -12.94
CA THR A 47 -49.64 76.70 -12.59
C THR A 47 -51.13 76.71 -12.27
N ALA A 48 -51.49 77.53 -11.30
CA ALA A 48 -52.83 78.01 -11.06
C ALA A 48 -53.49 78.51 -12.36
N VAL A 49 -54.73 78.09 -12.58
CA VAL A 49 -55.71 78.82 -13.38
C VAL A 49 -56.77 79.33 -12.41
N ASP A 50 -56.92 80.65 -12.46
CA ASP A 50 -57.80 81.50 -11.68
C ASP A 50 -59.26 81.29 -12.10
N LEU A 51 -60.17 81.01 -11.16
CA LEU A 51 -61.59 81.36 -11.25
C LEU A 51 -62.17 81.50 -9.83
N ASN A 52 -62.15 82.74 -9.32
CA ASN A 52 -63.22 83.22 -8.46
C ASN A 52 -64.52 83.22 -9.26
N ASN A 53 -65.50 82.40 -8.89
CA ASN A 53 -66.85 82.83 -8.50
C ASN A 53 -67.82 81.64 -8.43
N ASP A 54 -68.71 81.78 -7.45
CA ASP A 54 -70.02 81.17 -7.31
C ASP A 54 -70.13 79.70 -6.86
N ASP A 55 -70.40 79.61 -5.56
CA ASP A 55 -71.51 78.89 -4.95
C ASP A 55 -71.61 77.36 -5.12
N GLN A 56 -71.66 76.72 -3.94
CA GLN A 56 -72.03 75.32 -3.66
C GLN A 56 -70.91 74.29 -3.88
N PHE A 57 -70.12 74.02 -2.84
CA PHE A 57 -69.86 72.68 -2.28
C PHE A 57 -68.85 72.74 -1.09
N PRO A 58 -69.24 73.17 0.13
CA PRO A 58 -68.39 72.99 1.29
C PRO A 58 -69.15 72.33 2.44
N GLU A 59 -69.29 71.01 2.42
CA GLU A 59 -69.68 70.29 3.65
C GLU A 59 -69.09 68.87 3.78
N LYS A 60 -68.62 68.22 2.70
CA LYS A 60 -68.04 66.86 2.77
C LYS A 60 -66.50 66.77 2.78
N LEU A 61 -65.76 67.76 2.28
CA LEU A 61 -64.28 67.73 2.34
C LEU A 61 -63.73 68.04 3.75
N ASN A 62 -64.40 68.89 4.53
CA ASN A 62 -64.01 69.26 5.90
C ASN A 62 -64.19 68.12 6.93
N ILE A 63 -64.85 67.03 6.54
CA ILE A 63 -65.08 65.87 7.38
C ILE A 63 -63.87 64.92 7.34
N LEU A 64 -63.24 64.75 6.19
CA LEU A 64 -62.08 63.87 6.03
C LEU A 64 -60.80 64.47 6.65
N GLU A 65 -60.63 65.80 6.61
CA GLU A 65 -59.51 66.47 7.31
C GLU A 65 -59.65 66.47 8.84
N LYS A 66 -60.85 66.19 9.40
CA LYS A 66 -61.09 66.07 10.85
C LYS A 66 -60.88 64.66 11.41
N ILE A 67 -60.74 63.65 10.56
CA ILE A 67 -60.38 62.28 10.94
C ILE A 67 -58.84 62.24 11.10
N ALA A 68 -58.32 63.01 12.05
CA ALA A 68 -56.90 63.07 12.37
C ALA A 68 -56.60 62.19 13.58
N GLU A 69 -55.83 61.13 13.31
CA GLU A 69 -55.14 60.21 14.23
C GLU A 69 -56.01 59.32 15.16
N PRO A 70 -56.05 58.00 14.92
CA PRO A 70 -56.67 57.05 15.85
C PRO A 70 -55.91 56.97 17.19
N ASN A 71 -56.63 57.12 18.31
CA ASN A 71 -56.21 56.64 19.63
C ASN A 71 -56.22 55.10 19.63
N PHE A 72 -55.14 54.47 19.17
CA PHE A 72 -54.85 53.06 19.45
C PHE A 72 -53.63 52.98 20.36
N ASP A 73 -53.77 52.17 21.41
CA ASP A 73 -52.84 51.84 22.50
C ASP A 73 -51.32 52.02 22.20
N GLU A 74 -50.58 52.71 23.08
CA GLU A 74 -49.16 53.11 22.95
C GLU A 74 -48.15 51.94 23.05
N ASN A 75 -48.58 50.69 22.92
CA ASN A 75 -47.74 49.50 23.15
C ASN A 75 -47.42 48.65 21.90
N LEU A 76 -47.53 49.19 20.68
CA LEU A 76 -47.15 48.47 19.44
C LEU A 76 -45.82 49.00 18.84
N PRO A 77 -44.93 48.12 18.33
CA PRO A 77 -43.64 48.54 17.77
C PRO A 77 -43.81 49.43 16.53
N LEU A 78 -42.98 50.47 16.43
CA LEU A 78 -42.89 51.42 15.32
C LEU A 78 -42.05 50.83 14.17
N ASP A 79 -42.56 49.84 13.43
CA ASP A 79 -41.96 49.43 12.16
C ASP A 79 -42.89 49.79 10.98
N SER A 80 -42.36 50.63 10.07
CA SER A 80 -42.87 51.06 8.75
C SER A 80 -44.40 51.17 8.56
N VAL A 81 -44.97 52.34 8.85
CA VAL A 81 -46.36 52.68 8.47
C VAL A 81 -46.36 53.26 7.05
N ASN A 82 -46.87 52.52 6.06
CA ASN A 82 -47.25 53.10 4.77
C ASN A 82 -48.70 53.59 4.85
N VAL A 83 -48.89 54.91 4.83
CA VAL A 83 -50.22 55.51 4.74
C VAL A 83 -50.63 55.52 3.28
N TYR A 84 -51.41 54.53 2.86
CA TYR A 84 -52.08 54.54 1.58
C TYR A 84 -53.26 55.50 1.67
N SER A 85 -53.05 56.79 1.33
CA SER A 85 -54.20 57.63 1.02
C SER A 85 -54.79 57.12 -0.29
N VAL A 86 -55.93 56.43 -0.19
CA VAL A 86 -56.74 56.09 -1.36
C VAL A 86 -57.03 57.41 -2.07
N LYS A 87 -56.78 57.45 -3.39
CA LYS A 87 -57.22 58.55 -4.25
C LYS A 87 -58.63 58.96 -3.83
N ALA A 88 -58.79 60.20 -3.39
CA ALA A 88 -60.05 60.78 -3.00
C ALA A 88 -61.06 60.63 -4.14
N LEU A 89 -61.99 59.68 -4.06
CA LEU A 89 -63.21 59.57 -4.86
C LEU A 89 -64.01 58.33 -4.40
N GLU A 90 -64.52 58.35 -3.16
CA GLU A 90 -65.86 57.90 -2.74
C GLU A 90 -65.91 57.82 -1.19
N PRO A 91 -66.82 58.57 -0.51
CA PRO A 91 -66.75 58.81 0.93
C PRO A 91 -67.31 57.64 1.79
N ASN A 92 -67.38 56.44 1.24
CA ASN A 92 -68.05 55.31 1.89
C ASN A 92 -67.10 54.42 2.68
N GLY A 93 -65.78 54.65 2.62
CA GLY A 93 -64.83 54.01 3.52
C GLY A 93 -63.38 54.38 3.21
N CYS A 94 -62.51 54.15 4.18
CA CYS A 94 -61.09 54.46 4.11
C CYS A 94 -60.28 53.37 4.82
N ILE A 95 -59.04 53.15 4.37
CA ILE A 95 -58.02 52.40 5.10
C ILE A 95 -57.14 53.43 5.80
N ASP A 96 -57.17 53.44 7.14
CA ASP A 96 -56.44 54.41 7.96
C ASP A 96 -54.96 54.02 8.12
N ARG A 97 -54.72 52.73 8.36
CA ARG A 97 -53.37 52.17 8.52
C ARG A 97 -53.31 50.80 7.86
N PHE A 98 -52.23 50.57 7.13
CA PHE A 98 -51.97 49.33 6.41
C PHE A 98 -50.62 48.78 6.83
N TYR A 99 -50.62 47.52 7.27
CA TYR A 99 -49.46 46.82 7.81
C TYR A 99 -49.26 45.50 7.06
N ASN A 100 -48.10 44.89 7.25
CA ASN A 100 -47.85 43.54 6.75
C ASN A 100 -48.75 42.48 7.40
N HIS A 101 -49.24 42.69 8.63
CA HIS A 101 -50.07 41.73 9.37
C HIS A 101 -51.55 42.12 9.46
N GLY A 102 -51.99 43.17 8.76
CA GLY A 102 -53.39 43.58 8.81
C GLY A 102 -53.64 45.03 8.40
N CYS A 103 -54.88 45.45 8.56
CA CYS A 103 -55.27 46.84 8.32
C CYS A 103 -56.40 47.29 9.23
N THR A 104 -56.43 48.60 9.47
CA THR A 104 -57.52 49.26 10.18
C THR A 104 -58.12 50.33 9.29
N GLY A 105 -59.43 50.48 9.36
CA GLY A 105 -60.12 51.51 8.60
C GLY A 105 -61.57 51.60 9.03
N TRP A 106 -62.38 52.20 8.18
CA TRP A 106 -63.81 52.27 8.37
C TRP A 106 -64.54 52.15 7.04
N TYR A 107 -65.75 51.60 7.06
CA TYR A 107 -66.63 51.51 5.90
C TYR A 107 -68.08 51.65 6.35
N TYR A 108 -68.85 52.44 5.59
CA TYR A 108 -70.25 52.73 5.86
C TYR A 108 -71.07 52.59 4.57
N SER A 109 -72.01 51.64 4.56
CA SER A 109 -72.86 51.35 3.39
C SER A 109 -74.11 52.24 3.28
N GLY A 110 -74.38 53.13 4.25
CA GLY A 110 -75.57 53.98 4.27
C GLY A 110 -76.75 53.44 5.09
N ASP A 111 -76.73 52.16 5.47
CA ASP A 111 -77.80 51.48 6.23
C ASP A 111 -77.26 50.96 7.58
N ASN A 112 -77.65 51.61 8.69
CA ASN A 112 -77.27 51.24 10.05
C ASN A 112 -77.84 49.88 10.52
N SER A 113 -78.68 49.21 9.74
CA SER A 113 -79.26 47.89 10.06
C SER A 113 -78.51 46.70 9.43
N VAL A 114 -77.46 46.97 8.63
CA VAL A 114 -76.68 45.97 7.89
C VAL A 114 -75.26 45.93 8.44
N TYR A 115 -74.85 44.80 8.99
CA TYR A 115 -73.43 44.52 9.20
C TYR A 115 -72.83 44.19 7.83
N ASN A 116 -71.72 44.84 7.50
CA ASN A 116 -70.91 44.48 6.34
C ASN A 116 -69.63 43.84 6.84
N THR A 117 -69.24 42.74 6.21
CA THR A 117 -67.94 42.12 6.41
C THR A 117 -66.96 42.72 5.41
N ILE A 118 -65.88 43.29 5.92
CA ILE A 118 -64.74 43.71 5.10
C ILE A 118 -63.85 42.51 4.90
N VAL A 119 -63.52 42.24 3.64
CA VAL A 119 -62.73 41.10 3.19
C VAL A 119 -61.43 41.60 2.59
N ALA A 120 -60.31 40.99 2.99
CA ALA A 120 -59.00 41.17 2.39
C ALA A 120 -58.59 39.89 1.65
N LYS A 121 -58.21 40.01 0.37
CA LYS A 121 -57.73 38.91 -0.48
C LYS A 121 -56.37 39.22 -1.09
N LEU A 122 -55.56 38.17 -1.25
CA LEU A 122 -54.34 38.20 -2.05
C LEU A 122 -54.45 37.12 -3.13
N GLY A 123 -54.57 37.55 -4.39
CA GLY A 123 -54.98 36.64 -5.48
C GLY A 123 -56.33 35.99 -5.15
N ASN A 124 -56.37 34.65 -5.14
CA ASN A 124 -57.57 33.89 -4.81
C ASN A 124 -57.73 33.58 -3.30
N VAL A 125 -56.73 33.90 -2.47
CA VAL A 125 -56.66 33.49 -1.06
C VAL A 125 -57.28 34.56 -0.16
N LEU A 126 -58.13 34.12 0.77
CA LEU A 126 -58.77 34.99 1.77
C LEU A 126 -57.83 35.25 2.95
N ILE A 127 -57.10 36.36 2.95
CA ILE A 127 -56.11 36.60 4.00
C ILE A 127 -56.69 37.22 5.28
N GLY A 128 -57.94 37.69 5.28
CA GLY A 128 -58.59 38.13 6.51
C GLY A 128 -59.97 38.74 6.27
N SER A 129 -60.79 38.78 7.31
CA SER A 129 -62.08 39.46 7.27
C SER A 129 -62.50 39.98 8.64
N SER A 130 -63.25 41.08 8.67
CA SER A 130 -63.73 41.67 9.90
C SER A 130 -65.07 42.38 9.69
N GLN A 131 -65.97 42.27 10.66
CA GLN A 131 -67.20 43.04 10.64
C GLN A 131 -66.93 44.51 10.99
N THR A 132 -67.72 45.39 10.40
CA THR A 132 -67.71 46.84 10.66
C THR A 132 -68.36 47.19 12.01
N ALA A 133 -67.84 46.64 13.11
CA ALA A 133 -68.44 46.71 14.45
C ALA A 133 -67.62 47.52 15.46
N ILE A 134 -66.50 48.13 15.06
CA ILE A 134 -65.67 48.94 15.95
C ILE A 134 -66.23 50.37 16.00
N PHE A 135 -66.49 50.85 17.22
CA PHE A 135 -66.97 52.21 17.43
C PHE A 135 -65.86 53.24 17.17
N ARG A 136 -66.18 54.23 16.34
CA ARG A 136 -65.30 55.33 15.94
C ARG A 136 -66.03 56.66 16.17
N GLU A 137 -65.56 57.38 17.18
CA GLU A 137 -66.17 58.65 17.60
C GLU A 137 -66.03 59.75 16.54
N ASP A 138 -64.90 59.78 15.85
CA ASP A 138 -64.61 60.69 14.75
C ASP A 138 -65.49 60.41 13.51
N VAL A 139 -65.75 59.13 13.18
CA VAL A 139 -66.69 58.73 12.10
C VAL A 139 -68.15 59.08 12.46
N ARG A 140 -68.50 58.99 13.76
CA ARG A 140 -69.80 59.45 14.28
C ARG A 140 -69.95 60.97 14.19
N ILE A 141 -68.93 61.73 14.61
CA ILE A 141 -68.89 63.20 14.55
C ILE A 141 -68.93 63.69 13.10
N ALA A 142 -68.33 62.93 12.19
CA ALA A 142 -68.37 63.11 10.74
C ALA A 142 -69.76 62.89 10.10
N GLY A 143 -70.76 62.41 10.85
CA GLY A 143 -72.14 62.24 10.37
C GLY A 143 -72.43 60.89 9.68
N PHE A 144 -71.51 59.92 9.77
CA PHE A 144 -71.70 58.58 9.22
C PHE A 144 -72.26 57.62 10.30
N GLY A 145 -73.60 57.46 10.30
CA GLY A 145 -74.28 56.44 11.10
C GLY A 145 -74.13 56.59 12.63
N THR A 146 -74.13 55.48 13.35
CA THR A 146 -73.99 55.42 14.83
C THR A 146 -72.53 55.50 15.31
N GLY A 147 -71.55 55.57 14.40
CA GLY A 147 -70.12 55.43 14.70
C GLY A 147 -69.61 53.99 14.69
N LEU A 148 -70.48 52.97 14.64
CA LEU A 148 -70.10 51.56 14.45
C LEU A 148 -69.85 51.29 12.97
N ALA A 149 -68.71 51.76 12.47
CA ALA A 149 -68.30 51.60 11.07
C ALA A 149 -66.80 51.26 10.95
N GLY A 150 -66.08 51.22 12.07
CA GLY A 150 -64.67 50.85 12.10
C GLY A 150 -64.50 49.35 11.91
N PHE A 151 -63.40 48.96 11.27
CA PHE A 151 -62.95 47.59 11.18
C PHE A 151 -61.46 47.51 11.52
N LYS A 152 -61.08 46.36 12.05
CA LYS A 152 -59.69 45.92 12.15
C LYS A 152 -59.64 44.52 11.58
N ILE A 153 -58.94 44.37 10.47
CA ILE A 153 -58.64 43.06 9.89
C ILE A 153 -57.23 42.71 10.34
N ASP A 154 -57.13 41.64 11.12
CA ASP A 154 -55.86 40.96 11.34
C ASP A 154 -55.72 39.92 10.21
N PHE A 155 -54.61 39.95 9.48
CA PHE A 155 -54.36 38.95 8.44
C PHE A 155 -54.04 37.61 9.09
N ARG A 156 -54.47 36.51 8.45
CA ARG A 156 -54.18 35.13 8.86
C ARG A 156 -52.67 34.88 8.93
N PHE A 157 -51.91 35.55 8.07
CA PHE A 157 -50.45 35.52 8.00
C PHE A 157 -49.91 36.86 7.50
N PRO A 158 -48.65 37.21 7.82
CA PRO A 158 -48.05 38.44 7.32
C PRO A 158 -47.82 38.40 5.80
N VAL A 159 -47.89 39.54 5.12
CA VAL A 159 -47.62 39.69 3.69
C VAL A 159 -46.44 40.64 3.50
N HIS A 160 -45.44 40.23 2.72
CA HIS A 160 -44.25 41.05 2.45
C HIS A 160 -44.61 42.38 1.79
N GLU A 161 -43.86 43.45 2.11
CA GLU A 161 -44.16 44.82 1.68
C GLU A 161 -44.36 44.97 0.15
N LYS A 162 -43.59 44.19 -0.62
CA LYS A 162 -43.65 44.12 -2.10
C LYS A 162 -45.04 43.77 -2.65
N PHE A 163 -45.87 43.08 -1.87
CA PHE A 163 -47.19 42.61 -2.31
C PHE A 163 -48.36 43.31 -1.62
N LEU A 164 -48.09 44.27 -0.72
CA LEU A 164 -49.15 45.03 -0.05
C LEU A 164 -50.02 45.78 -1.06
N ASP A 165 -49.43 46.26 -2.16
CA ASP A 165 -50.12 46.99 -3.23
C ASP A 165 -51.14 46.13 -4.00
N ILE A 166 -50.95 44.82 -4.06
CA ILE A 166 -51.84 43.89 -4.78
C ILE A 166 -52.88 43.20 -3.87
N ILE A 167 -52.91 43.50 -2.57
CA ILE A 167 -54.00 43.05 -1.68
C ILE A 167 -55.29 43.79 -2.05
N GLU A 168 -56.34 43.03 -2.37
CA GLU A 168 -57.67 43.54 -2.62
C GLU A 168 -58.46 43.61 -1.32
N ILE A 169 -59.06 44.77 -1.04
CA ILE A 169 -59.94 44.96 0.11
C ILE A 169 -61.29 45.44 -0.39
N TYR A 170 -62.33 44.73 0.00
CA TYR A 170 -63.69 45.05 -0.41
C TYR A 170 -64.70 44.70 0.67
N ALA A 171 -65.82 45.42 0.68
CA ALA A 171 -66.95 45.15 1.55
C ALA A 171 -67.91 44.15 0.90
N VAL A 172 -68.39 43.21 1.69
CA VAL A 172 -69.43 42.24 1.32
C VAL A 172 -70.66 42.51 2.18
N ASP A 173 -71.83 42.52 1.55
CA ASP A 173 -73.11 42.61 2.26
C ASP A 173 -73.45 41.25 2.87
N ASP A 174 -73.53 41.18 4.20
CA ASP A 174 -73.75 39.92 4.94
C ASP A 174 -75.08 39.22 4.59
N ARG A 175 -76.09 39.94 4.05
CA ARG A 175 -77.39 39.37 3.67
C ARG A 175 -77.34 38.70 2.30
N THR A 176 -76.57 39.27 1.37
CA THR A 176 -76.54 38.82 -0.03
C THR A 176 -75.28 38.04 -0.40
N GLY A 177 -74.23 38.15 0.42
CA GLY A 177 -72.90 37.58 0.16
C GLY A 177 -72.19 38.22 -1.05
N LYS A 178 -72.73 39.30 -1.62
CA LYS A 178 -72.16 39.97 -2.79
C LYS A 178 -71.22 41.09 -2.35
N MET A 179 -70.12 41.24 -3.08
CA MET A 179 -69.25 42.41 -2.97
C MET A 179 -70.04 43.66 -3.36
N VAL A 180 -70.02 44.66 -2.48
CA VAL A 180 -70.76 45.93 -2.62
C VAL A 180 -69.85 47.14 -2.81
N PHE A 181 -68.57 47.05 -2.45
CA PHE A 181 -67.64 48.17 -2.57
C PHE A 181 -66.16 47.74 -2.52
N HIS A 182 -65.28 48.31 -3.36
CA HIS A 182 -63.82 48.12 -3.27
C HIS A 182 -63.17 49.26 -2.46
N LEU A 183 -62.61 48.93 -1.31
CA LEU A 183 -61.80 49.85 -0.50
C LEU A 183 -60.37 49.98 -1.05
N LYS A 184 -59.84 48.90 -1.64
CA LYS A 184 -58.54 48.86 -2.30
C LYS A 184 -58.59 47.84 -3.45
N SER A 185 -58.17 48.26 -4.64
CA SER A 185 -58.11 47.41 -5.84
C SER A 185 -56.67 47.15 -6.25
N ALA A 186 -56.37 45.94 -6.73
CA ALA A 186 -55.08 45.56 -7.28
C ALA A 186 -54.87 46.03 -8.74
N ALA A 187 -55.92 46.55 -9.40
CA ALA A 187 -55.94 46.83 -10.84
C ALA A 187 -54.87 47.82 -11.33
N ASP A 188 -54.43 48.75 -10.48
CA ASP A 188 -53.37 49.72 -10.80
C ASP A 188 -51.96 49.10 -10.80
N PHE A 189 -51.80 47.85 -10.35
CA PHE A 189 -50.52 47.14 -10.16
C PHE A 189 -50.42 45.84 -10.98
N SER A 190 -50.98 45.85 -12.20
CA SER A 190 -51.07 44.67 -13.09
C SER A 190 -49.74 43.94 -13.33
N GLN A 191 -48.60 44.64 -13.43
CA GLN A 191 -47.30 43.99 -13.59
C GLN A 191 -46.90 43.21 -12.34
N VAL A 192 -47.06 43.79 -11.14
CA VAL A 192 -46.74 43.12 -9.86
C VAL A 192 -47.64 41.90 -9.66
N GLN A 193 -48.92 42.00 -10.05
CA GLN A 193 -49.85 40.88 -10.01
C GLN A 193 -49.46 39.75 -10.98
N SER A 194 -49.07 40.09 -12.21
CA SER A 194 -48.57 39.11 -13.19
C SER A 194 -47.29 38.42 -12.72
N ASP A 195 -46.34 39.17 -12.16
CA ASP A 195 -45.09 38.61 -11.62
C ASP A 195 -45.37 37.68 -10.44
N PHE A 196 -46.33 38.02 -9.58
CA PHE A 196 -46.80 37.19 -8.48
C PHE A 196 -47.40 35.86 -8.95
N GLU A 197 -48.31 35.91 -9.92
CA GLU A 197 -48.94 34.70 -10.49
C GLU A 197 -47.95 33.81 -11.25
N ASN A 198 -47.01 34.40 -11.98
CA ASN A 198 -45.98 33.65 -12.69
C ASN A 198 -45.02 32.96 -11.71
N HIS A 199 -44.68 33.62 -10.59
CA HIS A 199 -43.89 33.00 -9.54
C HIS A 199 -44.62 31.80 -8.94
N ILE A 200 -45.91 31.95 -8.58
CA ILE A 200 -46.74 30.86 -8.05
C ILE A 200 -46.71 29.66 -8.99
N LYS A 201 -47.01 29.84 -10.29
CA LYS A 201 -47.03 28.75 -11.28
C LYS A 201 -45.71 27.99 -11.36
N LYS A 202 -44.60 28.67 -11.11
CA LYS A 202 -43.26 28.10 -11.21
C LYS A 202 -42.90 27.25 -9.99
N VAL A 203 -43.33 27.67 -8.80
CA VAL A 203 -42.99 27.00 -7.54
C VAL A 203 -44.00 25.94 -7.12
N ASP A 204 -45.25 26.03 -7.59
CA ASP A 204 -46.37 25.19 -7.19
C ASP A 204 -46.07 23.69 -7.30
N GLY A 205 -45.43 23.25 -8.38
CA GLY A 205 -45.07 21.84 -8.60
C GLY A 205 -43.90 21.31 -7.76
N ILE A 206 -43.28 22.16 -6.93
CA ILE A 206 -42.16 21.81 -6.05
C ILE A 206 -42.56 21.90 -4.57
N ILE A 207 -43.63 22.63 -4.25
CA ILE A 207 -44.11 22.75 -2.88
C ILE A 207 -44.78 21.43 -2.48
N ASP A 208 -44.30 20.86 -1.38
CA ASP A 208 -44.92 19.69 -0.77
C ASP A 208 -46.00 20.19 0.21
N TYR A 209 -47.27 20.07 -0.19
CA TYR A 209 -48.38 20.65 0.56
C TYR A 209 -48.55 20.02 1.94
N ASP A 210 -48.30 18.71 2.08
CA ASP A 210 -48.38 18.01 3.36
C ASP A 210 -47.30 18.56 4.31
N TYR A 211 -46.06 18.62 3.83
CA TYR A 211 -44.93 19.14 4.59
C TYR A 211 -45.12 20.63 4.97
N TYR A 212 -45.58 21.45 4.02
CA TYR A 212 -45.71 22.89 4.23
C TYR A 212 -46.86 23.23 5.18
N SER A 213 -48.00 22.52 5.06
CA SER A 213 -49.16 22.71 5.94
C SER A 213 -48.90 22.19 7.37
N GLU A 214 -48.03 21.20 7.56
CA GLU A 214 -47.59 20.79 8.91
C GLU A 214 -46.83 21.92 9.64
N GLN A 215 -46.10 22.76 8.92
CA GLN A 215 -45.38 23.91 9.48
C GLN A 215 -46.29 25.11 9.71
N TYR A 216 -47.33 25.26 8.90
CA TYR A 216 -48.33 26.32 8.97
C TYR A 216 -49.75 25.73 8.99
N PRO A 217 -50.20 25.17 10.14
CA PRO A 217 -51.49 24.48 10.24
C PRO A 217 -52.71 25.34 9.93
N GLU A 218 -52.55 26.67 9.92
CA GLU A 218 -53.56 27.66 9.56
C GLU A 218 -53.73 27.88 8.04
N ILE A 219 -52.86 27.29 7.22
CA ILE A 219 -52.83 27.41 5.75
C ILE A 219 -53.36 26.11 5.14
N ASP A 220 -54.36 26.23 4.26
CA ASP A 220 -54.86 25.09 3.50
C ASP A 220 -53.90 24.71 2.36
N GLU A 221 -53.92 23.44 1.92
CA GLU A 221 -53.06 22.94 0.81
C GLU A 221 -53.11 23.86 -0.43
N SER A 222 -54.31 24.28 -0.83
CA SER A 222 -54.53 25.15 -2.00
C SER A 222 -53.98 26.58 -1.85
N GLU A 223 -53.60 26.97 -0.64
CA GLU A 223 -53.10 28.30 -0.29
C GLU A 223 -51.57 28.31 -0.09
N CYS A 224 -50.93 27.14 -0.02
CA CYS A 224 -49.50 26.97 0.26
C CYS A 224 -48.60 27.73 -0.71
N ALA A 225 -48.85 27.63 -2.02
CA ALA A 225 -48.02 28.32 -3.02
C ALA A 225 -48.13 29.85 -2.97
N VAL A 226 -49.32 30.36 -2.63
CA VAL A 226 -49.56 31.79 -2.45
C VAL A 226 -48.84 32.27 -1.19
N HIS A 227 -49.01 31.56 -0.07
CA HIS A 227 -48.34 31.85 1.20
C HIS A 227 -46.81 31.85 1.06
N TYR A 228 -46.25 30.81 0.45
CA TYR A 228 -44.81 30.73 0.20
C TYR A 228 -44.32 31.91 -0.63
N THR A 229 -45.04 32.28 -1.69
CA THR A 229 -44.64 33.36 -2.60
C THR A 229 -44.68 34.73 -1.95
N CYS A 230 -45.66 35.01 -1.07
CA CYS A 230 -45.85 36.34 -0.49
C CYS A 230 -45.20 36.52 0.89
N PHE A 231 -44.82 35.44 1.55
CA PHE A 231 -44.27 35.45 2.90
C PHE A 231 -43.15 34.43 3.05
N GLY A 232 -43.44 33.15 2.86
CA GLY A 232 -42.52 32.06 3.21
C GLY A 232 -41.11 32.20 2.63
N ARG A 233 -40.96 32.55 1.35
CA ARG A 233 -39.64 32.69 0.72
C ARG A 233 -38.80 33.85 1.27
N PHE A 234 -39.44 34.94 1.73
CA PHE A 234 -38.73 36.08 2.34
C PHE A 234 -38.27 35.74 3.76
N GLU A 235 -38.99 34.86 4.44
CA GLU A 235 -38.63 34.31 5.74
C GLU A 235 -37.72 33.07 5.63
N GLY A 236 -37.21 32.75 4.44
CA GLY A 236 -36.30 31.62 4.22
C GLY A 236 -36.94 30.23 4.46
N GLN A 237 -38.26 30.13 4.40
CA GLN A 237 -39.00 28.90 4.69
C GLN A 237 -38.73 27.82 3.63
N LYS A 238 -38.79 26.55 4.02
CA LYS A 238 -38.53 25.43 3.10
C LYS A 238 -39.84 25.06 2.38
N PRO A 239 -39.87 25.01 1.03
CA PRO A 239 -41.07 24.62 0.26
C PRO A 239 -41.36 23.10 0.34
N ASN A 240 -40.33 22.30 0.64
CA ASN A 240 -40.41 20.86 0.86
C ASN A 240 -39.22 20.42 1.73
N GLN A 241 -39.14 19.13 2.07
CA GLN A 241 -38.10 18.62 2.97
C GLN A 241 -36.66 18.62 2.38
N ILE A 242 -36.52 18.67 1.05
CA ILE A 242 -35.24 18.53 0.33
C ILE A 242 -34.87 19.77 -0.50
N PHE A 243 -35.46 20.92 -0.18
CA PHE A 243 -35.04 22.22 -0.68
C PHE A 243 -34.81 23.17 0.51
N GLU A 244 -33.56 23.54 0.74
CA GLU A 244 -33.17 24.53 1.74
C GLU A 244 -32.69 25.83 1.07
N PRO A 245 -33.46 26.93 1.14
CA PRO A 245 -33.07 28.20 0.53
C PRO A 245 -31.71 28.71 1.00
N ASP A 246 -31.48 28.73 2.32
CA ASP A 246 -30.23 29.18 2.93
C ASP A 246 -29.02 28.35 2.49
N PHE A 247 -29.19 27.03 2.38
CA PHE A 247 -28.13 26.14 1.93
C PHE A 247 -27.85 26.37 0.45
N TYR A 248 -28.88 26.41 -0.41
CA TYR A 248 -28.73 26.58 -1.84
C TYR A 248 -27.96 27.87 -2.19
N VAL A 249 -28.30 28.99 -1.53
CA VAL A 249 -27.61 30.27 -1.72
C VAL A 249 -26.14 30.15 -1.34
N LYS A 250 -25.85 29.62 -0.14
CA LYS A 250 -24.47 29.44 0.34
C LYS A 250 -23.69 28.47 -0.54
N PHE A 251 -24.32 27.42 -1.04
CA PHE A 251 -23.70 26.42 -1.91
C PHE A 251 -23.36 27.05 -3.26
N SER A 252 -24.29 27.80 -3.84
CA SER A 252 -24.09 28.54 -5.09
C SER A 252 -22.95 29.55 -4.98
N GLU A 253 -22.84 30.25 -3.87
CA GLU A 253 -21.74 31.17 -3.62
C GLU A 253 -20.40 30.43 -3.42
N ALA A 254 -20.40 29.37 -2.60
CA ALA A 254 -19.20 28.63 -2.24
C ALA A 254 -18.57 27.88 -3.43
N TYR A 255 -19.39 27.20 -4.22
CA TYR A 255 -18.97 26.28 -5.28
C TYR A 255 -19.00 26.91 -6.68
N TYR A 256 -19.92 27.84 -6.94
CA TYR A 256 -20.09 28.47 -8.26
C TYR A 256 -19.77 29.97 -8.27
N ARG A 257 -19.42 30.58 -7.12
CA ARG A 257 -19.19 32.03 -6.97
C ARG A 257 -20.36 32.88 -7.47
N ARG A 258 -21.58 32.36 -7.31
CA ARG A 258 -22.82 33.03 -7.69
C ARG A 258 -23.52 33.59 -6.46
N GLU A 259 -23.75 34.89 -6.47
CA GLU A 259 -24.60 35.55 -5.47
C GLU A 259 -26.07 35.37 -5.86
N VAL A 260 -26.85 34.73 -4.98
CA VAL A 260 -28.29 34.49 -5.16
C VAL A 260 -29.01 35.10 -3.97
N ALA A 261 -30.06 35.90 -4.21
CA ALA A 261 -30.87 36.45 -3.14
C ALA A 261 -31.73 35.34 -2.49
N LEU A 262 -31.86 35.36 -1.16
CA LEU A 262 -32.54 34.31 -0.41
C LEU A 262 -33.98 34.10 -0.88
N GLU A 263 -34.70 35.19 -1.11
CA GLU A 263 -36.08 35.21 -1.58
C GLU A 263 -36.27 34.73 -3.03
N GLU A 264 -35.18 34.58 -3.79
CA GLU A 264 -35.19 34.07 -5.17
C GLU A 264 -34.54 32.68 -5.29
N ALA A 265 -34.09 32.07 -4.18
CA ALA A 265 -33.35 30.81 -4.17
C ALA A 265 -34.04 29.68 -4.95
N LEU A 266 -35.33 29.44 -4.71
CA LEU A 266 -36.08 28.38 -5.39
C LEU A 266 -36.22 28.62 -6.89
N VAL A 267 -36.48 29.87 -7.29
CA VAL A 267 -36.62 30.22 -8.70
C VAL A 267 -35.28 30.12 -9.42
N ASP A 268 -34.20 30.59 -8.79
CA ASP A 268 -32.86 30.48 -9.34
C ASP A 268 -32.41 29.02 -9.51
N TYR A 269 -32.76 28.13 -8.57
CA TYR A 269 -32.50 26.70 -8.70
C TYR A 269 -33.19 26.11 -9.93
N LEU A 270 -34.50 26.37 -10.10
CA LEU A 270 -35.29 25.87 -11.22
C LEU A 270 -34.82 26.46 -12.56
N ASP A 271 -34.41 27.72 -12.56
CA ASP A 271 -33.97 28.39 -13.79
C ASP A 271 -32.57 28.03 -14.20
N VAL A 272 -31.63 27.89 -13.27
CA VAL A 272 -30.20 27.76 -13.61
C VAL A 272 -29.49 26.76 -12.74
N GLY A 273 -29.71 26.79 -11.41
CA GLY A 273 -28.95 25.99 -10.46
C GLY A 273 -28.93 24.51 -10.79
N GLN A 274 -30.09 23.93 -11.07
CA GLN A 274 -30.22 22.51 -11.35
C GLN A 274 -29.39 22.07 -12.57
N ARG A 275 -29.38 22.86 -13.66
CA ARG A 275 -28.59 22.57 -14.86
C ARG A 275 -27.08 22.71 -14.66
N LEU A 276 -26.68 23.41 -13.61
CA LEU A 276 -25.28 23.52 -13.19
C LEU A 276 -24.86 22.39 -12.25
N GLY A 277 -25.78 21.48 -11.87
CA GLY A 277 -25.56 20.48 -10.83
C GLY A 277 -25.61 21.05 -9.41
N ALA A 278 -26.12 22.27 -9.22
CA ALA A 278 -26.22 22.88 -7.89
C ALA A 278 -27.18 22.08 -7.01
N ARG A 279 -26.89 21.98 -5.72
CA ARG A 279 -27.64 21.10 -4.80
C ARG A 279 -28.74 21.89 -4.09
N PRO A 280 -30.03 21.47 -4.16
CA PRO A 280 -31.10 22.11 -3.41
C PRO A 280 -31.04 21.79 -1.90
N HIS A 281 -30.36 20.71 -1.52
CA HIS A 281 -30.16 20.27 -0.14
C HIS A 281 -28.88 19.43 -0.05
N PRO A 282 -28.14 19.41 1.07
CA PRO A 282 -26.87 18.66 1.18
C PRO A 282 -27.00 17.15 0.92
N LEU A 283 -28.20 16.58 1.08
CA LEU A 283 -28.49 15.16 0.84
C LEU A 283 -29.17 14.89 -0.51
N PHE A 284 -29.23 15.89 -1.39
CA PHE A 284 -29.80 15.76 -2.73
C PHE A 284 -28.80 16.29 -3.77
N ASP A 285 -28.18 15.36 -4.49
CA ASP A 285 -27.25 15.63 -5.58
C ASP A 285 -27.94 15.27 -6.92
N PRO A 286 -28.36 16.27 -7.72
CA PRO A 286 -29.11 16.00 -8.95
C PRO A 286 -28.28 15.21 -9.98
N ASP A 287 -26.97 15.42 -10.04
CA ASP A 287 -26.07 14.67 -10.92
C ASP A 287 -26.04 13.20 -10.49
N PHE A 288 -25.91 12.93 -9.20
CA PHE A 288 -25.91 11.56 -8.67
C PHE A 288 -27.23 10.82 -8.89
N VAL A 289 -28.36 11.51 -8.68
CA VAL A 289 -29.70 10.93 -8.87
C VAL A 289 -29.89 10.52 -10.33
N SER A 290 -29.55 11.41 -11.27
CA SER A 290 -29.63 11.16 -12.71
C SER A 290 -28.67 10.05 -13.16
N GLU A 291 -27.41 10.05 -12.67
CA GLU A 291 -26.40 9.01 -12.97
C GLU A 291 -26.86 7.60 -12.57
N ASN A 292 -27.67 7.46 -11.51
CA ASN A 292 -28.08 6.16 -10.96
C ASN A 292 -29.52 5.76 -11.31
N ASN A 293 -30.28 6.60 -12.01
CA ASN A 293 -31.68 6.32 -12.34
C ASN A 293 -31.99 6.77 -13.78
N GLU A 294 -32.09 5.82 -14.72
CA GLU A 294 -32.34 6.11 -16.13
C GLU A 294 -33.64 6.89 -16.41
N ASN A 295 -34.60 6.86 -15.47
CA ASN A 295 -35.90 7.50 -15.61
C ASN A 295 -35.97 8.93 -15.02
N ILE A 296 -34.86 9.46 -14.50
CA ILE A 296 -34.83 10.80 -13.90
C ILE A 296 -33.91 11.71 -14.70
N SER A 297 -34.47 12.79 -15.26
CA SER A 297 -33.73 13.78 -16.03
C SER A 297 -32.99 14.75 -15.12
N ILE A 298 -31.75 15.10 -15.47
CA ILE A 298 -30.99 16.10 -14.72
C ILE A 298 -31.71 17.46 -14.64
N ASP A 299 -32.44 17.84 -15.69
CA ASP A 299 -33.16 19.12 -15.78
C ASP A 299 -34.42 19.17 -14.90
N ALA A 300 -34.92 18.02 -14.40
CA ALA A 300 -36.13 17.93 -13.58
C ALA A 300 -36.01 17.00 -12.35
N ALA A 301 -34.80 16.53 -12.03
CA ALA A 301 -34.45 15.64 -10.92
C ALA A 301 -35.19 15.88 -9.60
N LEU A 302 -35.24 17.13 -9.10
CA LEU A 302 -35.95 17.43 -7.85
C LEU A 302 -37.46 17.17 -7.98
N GLN A 303 -38.08 17.67 -9.04
CA GLN A 303 -39.52 17.52 -9.28
C GLN A 303 -39.90 16.07 -9.51
N GLU A 304 -39.13 15.36 -10.34
CA GLU A 304 -39.37 13.95 -10.67
C GLU A 304 -39.19 13.05 -9.45
N TYR A 305 -38.20 13.33 -8.59
CA TYR A 305 -38.04 12.62 -7.32
C TYR A 305 -39.23 12.82 -6.37
N LEU A 306 -39.70 14.07 -6.20
CA LEU A 306 -40.83 14.38 -5.31
C LEU A 306 -42.12 13.65 -5.74
N LEU A 307 -42.33 13.50 -7.05
CA LEU A 307 -43.49 12.82 -7.62
C LEU A 307 -43.31 11.29 -7.74
N HIS A 308 -42.14 10.76 -7.41
CA HIS A 308 -41.85 9.34 -7.63
C HIS A 308 -42.54 8.44 -6.59
N PRO A 309 -43.35 7.43 -7.01
CA PRO A 309 -44.12 6.59 -6.09
C PRO A 309 -43.25 5.69 -5.20
N GLU A 310 -42.03 5.35 -5.63
CA GLU A 310 -41.05 4.55 -4.87
C GLU A 310 -39.81 5.37 -4.48
N LYS A 311 -39.99 6.65 -4.10
CA LYS A 311 -38.87 7.57 -3.78
C LYS A 311 -37.86 7.03 -2.76
N ASP A 312 -38.26 6.15 -1.85
CA ASP A 312 -37.37 5.49 -0.87
C ASP A 312 -36.30 4.58 -1.46
N GLN A 313 -36.52 4.06 -2.67
CA GLN A 313 -35.56 3.22 -3.36
C GLN A 313 -34.52 4.04 -4.13
N ILE A 314 -34.76 5.34 -4.31
CA ILE A 314 -33.87 6.24 -5.04
C ILE A 314 -32.83 6.79 -4.06
N SER A 315 -31.56 6.50 -4.33
CA SER A 315 -30.45 7.10 -3.59
C SER A 315 -30.30 8.57 -4.01
N THR A 316 -30.49 9.50 -3.09
CA THR A 316 -30.53 10.94 -3.40
C THR A 316 -29.17 11.63 -3.34
N SER A 317 -28.18 11.03 -2.68
CA SER A 317 -26.81 11.53 -2.67
C SER A 317 -25.81 10.42 -2.31
N ARG A 318 -24.52 10.68 -2.55
CA ARG A 318 -23.42 9.83 -2.08
C ARG A 318 -23.26 9.84 -0.56
N LEU A 319 -23.85 10.83 0.14
CA LEU A 319 -23.74 10.99 1.58
C LEU A 319 -24.72 10.11 2.37
N ILE A 320 -25.77 9.56 1.75
CA ILE A 320 -26.74 8.66 2.40
C ILE A 320 -26.88 7.35 1.63
N TRP A 321 -26.66 6.22 2.30
CA TRP A 321 -26.72 4.90 1.68
C TRP A 321 -27.99 4.18 2.11
N ASN A 322 -29.08 4.34 1.35
CA ASN A 322 -30.42 3.88 1.74
C ASN A 322 -30.45 2.43 2.20
N LYS A 323 -29.83 1.50 1.44
CA LYS A 323 -29.80 0.06 1.78
C LYS A 323 -29.05 -0.22 3.08
N TRP A 324 -27.88 0.40 3.26
CA TRP A 324 -27.07 0.22 4.46
C TRP A 324 -27.77 0.85 5.68
N TYR A 325 -28.29 2.07 5.55
CA TYR A 325 -28.98 2.79 6.62
C TYR A 325 -30.24 2.05 7.09
N ALA A 326 -31.08 1.60 6.14
CA ALA A 326 -32.28 0.80 6.42
C ALA A 326 -31.93 -0.46 7.22
N LYS A 327 -30.89 -1.20 6.79
CA LYS A 327 -30.42 -2.42 7.47
C LYS A 327 -29.85 -2.13 8.86
N ARG A 328 -29.08 -1.05 9.00
CA ARG A 328 -28.36 -0.71 10.25
C ARG A 328 -29.29 -0.28 11.37
N TYR A 329 -30.36 0.48 11.04
CA TYR A 329 -31.28 1.07 12.01
C TYR A 329 -32.71 0.51 11.94
N ASP A 330 -32.95 -0.55 11.17
CA ASP A 330 -34.26 -1.20 10.96
C ASP A 330 -35.36 -0.22 10.49
N VAL A 331 -35.03 0.62 9.51
CA VAL A 331 -35.95 1.60 8.91
C VAL A 331 -36.49 1.05 7.59
N LYS A 332 -37.81 0.96 7.44
CA LYS A 332 -38.45 0.26 6.31
C LYS A 332 -38.88 1.15 5.15
N LYS A 333 -39.18 2.43 5.43
CA LYS A 333 -39.71 3.43 4.49
C LYS A 333 -39.28 4.82 4.92
N ASP A 334 -39.46 5.79 4.04
CA ASP A 334 -39.16 7.21 4.24
C ASP A 334 -37.73 7.42 4.75
N ILE A 335 -36.75 6.71 4.15
CA ILE A 335 -35.38 6.59 4.70
C ILE A 335 -34.72 7.96 4.84
N LEU A 336 -34.81 8.79 3.80
CA LEU A 336 -34.27 10.15 3.81
C LEU A 336 -34.97 11.02 4.87
N SER A 337 -36.30 10.97 4.91
CA SER A 337 -37.09 11.74 5.86
C SER A 337 -36.83 11.31 7.31
N HIS A 338 -36.70 10.01 7.56
CA HIS A 338 -36.31 9.47 8.86
C HIS A 338 -34.90 9.94 9.25
N PHE A 339 -33.93 9.91 8.32
CA PHE A 339 -32.59 10.41 8.60
C PHE A 339 -32.61 11.90 8.97
N ILE A 340 -33.29 12.74 8.20
CA ILE A 340 -33.39 14.18 8.44
C ILE A 340 -34.07 14.48 9.79
N ASN A 341 -35.25 13.89 10.04
CA ASN A 341 -36.09 14.24 11.19
C ASN A 341 -35.67 13.54 12.48
N THR A 342 -35.07 12.34 12.39
CA THR A 342 -34.74 11.49 13.54
C THR A 342 -33.27 11.12 13.58
N GLY A 343 -32.70 10.69 12.46
CA GLY A 343 -31.32 10.19 12.38
C GLY A 343 -30.28 11.22 12.82
N ILE A 344 -30.37 12.44 12.30
CA ILE A 344 -29.48 13.55 12.65
C ILE A 344 -29.55 13.85 14.16
N LEU A 345 -30.75 13.95 14.73
CA LEU A 345 -30.94 14.23 16.16
C LEU A 345 -30.38 13.11 17.06
N LYS A 346 -30.49 11.86 16.63
CA LYS A 346 -29.96 10.68 17.34
C LYS A 346 -28.49 10.39 17.05
N GLY A 347 -27.85 11.14 16.16
CA GLY A 347 -26.46 10.91 15.74
C GLY A 347 -26.28 9.61 14.95
N PHE A 348 -27.30 9.16 14.22
CA PHE A 348 -27.24 7.96 13.38
C PHE A 348 -26.45 8.23 12.10
N SER A 349 -25.28 7.63 11.92
CA SER A 349 -24.50 7.70 10.69
C SER A 349 -25.32 7.40 9.42
N PRO A 350 -25.24 8.21 8.35
CA PRO A 350 -25.94 7.96 7.08
C PRO A 350 -25.26 6.90 6.19
N ASN A 351 -23.98 6.61 6.42
CA ASN A 351 -23.18 5.56 5.80
C ASN A 351 -21.97 5.20 6.72
N PRO A 352 -21.21 4.11 6.47
CA PRO A 352 -20.05 3.71 7.28
C PRO A 352 -18.94 4.75 7.41
N HIS A 353 -18.82 5.64 6.42
CA HIS A 353 -17.74 6.64 6.32
C HIS A 353 -18.11 7.98 6.95
N PHE A 354 -19.22 8.04 7.69
CA PHE A 354 -19.78 9.29 8.19
C PHE A 354 -20.27 9.16 9.64
N ASP A 355 -19.49 9.65 10.59
CA ASP A 355 -19.80 9.72 12.04
C ASP A 355 -20.34 11.12 12.39
N LEU A 356 -21.66 11.23 12.58
CA LEU A 356 -22.32 12.50 12.89
C LEU A 356 -21.87 13.11 14.22
N ASN A 357 -21.58 12.28 15.22
CA ASN A 357 -21.17 12.78 16.53
C ASN A 357 -19.76 13.40 16.47
N LYS A 358 -18.87 12.78 15.70
CA LYS A 358 -17.55 13.35 15.37
C LYS A 358 -17.71 14.68 14.64
N LEU A 359 -18.53 14.72 13.59
CA LEU A 359 -18.74 15.91 12.79
C LEU A 359 -19.31 17.09 13.59
N ALA A 360 -20.32 16.84 14.43
CA ALA A 360 -20.93 17.86 15.30
C ALA A 360 -19.88 18.53 16.19
N SER A 361 -18.94 17.73 16.72
CA SER A 361 -17.83 18.22 17.54
C SER A 361 -16.83 19.06 16.72
N SER A 362 -16.58 18.71 15.46
CA SER A 362 -15.64 19.42 14.58
C SER A 362 -16.18 20.75 14.03
N ILE A 363 -17.49 20.83 13.75
CA ILE A 363 -18.11 22.02 13.17
C ILE A 363 -18.60 22.98 14.26
N GLY A 364 -18.92 22.49 15.47
CA GLY A 364 -19.35 23.31 16.60
C GLY A 364 -20.80 23.79 16.47
N SER A 365 -21.64 23.04 15.77
CA SER A 365 -22.99 23.43 15.41
C SER A 365 -24.08 22.73 16.22
N ASN A 366 -25.29 23.29 16.16
CA ASN A 366 -26.49 22.61 16.61
C ASN A 366 -26.79 21.42 15.66
N ASN A 367 -27.39 20.35 16.18
CA ASN A 367 -27.57 19.14 15.39
C ASN A 367 -28.44 19.33 14.14
N GLN A 368 -29.35 20.33 14.08
CA GLN A 368 -30.36 20.40 13.02
C GLN A 368 -29.82 20.76 11.63
N ASN A 369 -28.78 21.58 11.50
CA ASN A 369 -28.24 22.03 10.19
C ASN A 369 -26.87 21.42 9.86
N LEU A 370 -26.49 20.34 10.56
CA LEU A 370 -25.14 19.80 10.54
C LEU A 370 -24.65 19.39 9.14
N MET A 371 -25.53 18.80 8.32
CA MET A 371 -25.18 18.38 6.96
C MET A 371 -24.94 19.57 6.03
N SER A 372 -25.77 20.61 6.14
CA SER A 372 -25.68 21.83 5.33
C SER A 372 -24.38 22.57 5.67
N GLU A 373 -24.06 22.70 6.96
CA GLU A 373 -22.82 23.32 7.39
C GLU A 373 -21.57 22.53 6.96
N TYR A 374 -21.62 21.19 7.01
CA TYR A 374 -20.52 20.36 6.52
C TYR A 374 -20.19 20.64 5.06
N VAL A 375 -21.18 20.55 4.16
CA VAL A 375 -20.96 20.71 2.73
C VAL A 375 -20.46 22.12 2.40
N ILE A 376 -20.95 23.16 3.07
CA ILE A 376 -20.51 24.55 2.84
C ILE A 376 -19.11 24.80 3.41
N LYS A 377 -18.83 24.33 4.62
CA LYS A 377 -17.54 24.58 5.29
C LYS A 377 -16.41 23.79 4.64
N GLU A 378 -16.70 22.57 4.18
CA GLU A 378 -15.73 21.71 3.50
C GLU A 378 -15.22 22.30 2.18
N SER A 379 -16.00 23.17 1.53
CA SER A 379 -15.57 23.91 0.34
C SER A 379 -14.34 24.82 0.58
N LYS A 380 -13.98 25.06 1.84
CA LYS A 380 -12.87 25.93 2.27
C LYS A 380 -11.89 25.23 3.22
N GLU A 381 -12.30 24.13 3.85
CA GLU A 381 -11.56 23.47 4.93
C GLU A 381 -11.59 21.94 4.75
N ASN A 382 -10.51 21.25 5.10
CA ASN A 382 -10.49 19.79 5.07
C ASN A 382 -11.26 19.22 6.28
N ILE A 383 -12.46 18.67 6.06
CA ILE A 383 -13.29 18.11 7.14
C ILE A 383 -13.38 16.59 7.04
N SER A 384 -12.88 15.90 8.06
CA SER A 384 -12.89 14.43 8.15
C SER A 384 -14.19 13.91 8.79
N THR A 385 -15.00 13.19 8.01
CA THR A 385 -16.33 12.67 8.42
C THR A 385 -16.27 11.41 9.27
N HIS A 386 -15.18 10.64 9.20
CA HIS A 386 -14.95 9.44 10.00
C HIS A 386 -13.50 9.40 10.48
N ILE A 387 -13.15 8.51 11.41
CA ILE A 387 -11.77 8.43 11.92
C ILE A 387 -10.80 7.81 10.93
N LEU A 388 -11.30 6.96 10.03
CA LEU A 388 -10.54 6.38 8.92
C LEU A 388 -10.81 7.08 7.58
N ILE A 389 -11.31 8.31 7.62
CA ILE A 389 -11.42 9.19 6.45
C ILE A 389 -10.56 10.41 6.75
N ASP A 390 -9.35 10.46 6.19
CA ASP A 390 -8.43 11.58 6.32
C ASP A 390 -8.61 12.52 5.12
N ALA A 391 -9.34 13.62 5.35
CA ALA A 391 -9.69 14.54 4.28
C ALA A 391 -8.48 15.21 3.62
N GLU A 392 -7.44 15.52 4.40
CA GLU A 392 -6.22 16.14 3.87
C GLU A 392 -5.45 15.15 2.98
N TYR A 393 -5.32 13.90 3.43
CA TYR A 393 -4.66 12.83 2.67
C TYR A 393 -5.42 12.41 1.41
N ILE A 394 -6.75 12.43 1.46
CA ILE A 394 -7.58 12.18 0.27
C ILE A 394 -7.40 13.32 -0.73
N ASN A 395 -7.47 14.58 -0.29
CA ASN A 395 -7.33 15.73 -1.18
C ASN A 395 -5.96 15.81 -1.85
N SER A 396 -4.87 15.44 -1.16
CA SER A 396 -3.55 15.36 -1.80
C SER A 396 -3.53 14.34 -2.94
N GLN A 397 -4.17 13.17 -2.77
CA GLN A 397 -4.27 12.16 -3.83
C GLN A 397 -5.17 12.60 -4.99
N ILE A 398 -6.24 13.33 -4.72
CA ILE A 398 -7.13 13.90 -5.76
C ILE A 398 -6.35 14.89 -6.63
N GLU A 399 -5.54 15.75 -6.02
CA GLU A 399 -4.68 16.70 -6.73
C GLU A 399 -3.61 15.99 -7.56
N ASP A 400 -2.85 15.06 -6.94
CA ASP A 400 -1.79 14.30 -7.63
C ASP A 400 -2.31 13.52 -8.85
N LYS A 401 -3.54 13.00 -8.77
CA LYS A 401 -4.17 12.20 -9.83
C LYS A 401 -5.05 13.01 -10.77
N ASN A 402 -5.15 14.32 -10.58
CA ASN A 402 -6.04 15.21 -11.35
C ASN A 402 -7.51 14.74 -11.39
N LEU A 403 -8.02 14.22 -10.27
CA LEU A 403 -9.41 13.71 -10.13
C LEU A 403 -10.40 14.78 -9.64
N ARG A 404 -9.96 16.04 -9.53
CA ARG A 404 -10.71 17.12 -8.89
C ARG A 404 -12.00 17.43 -9.64
N ASN A 405 -13.13 17.28 -8.95
CA ASN A 405 -14.42 17.81 -9.34
C ASN A 405 -14.81 18.91 -8.34
N ASN A 406 -14.95 20.14 -8.84
CA ASN A 406 -15.16 21.30 -7.98
C ASN A 406 -16.49 21.30 -7.22
N ILE A 407 -17.39 20.34 -7.47
CA ILE A 407 -18.76 20.29 -6.91
C ILE A 407 -18.90 19.19 -5.85
N LEU A 408 -17.94 18.26 -5.76
CA LEU A 408 -17.98 17.16 -4.80
C LEU A 408 -17.19 17.50 -3.54
N THR A 409 -17.70 17.07 -2.38
CA THR A 409 -16.92 17.10 -1.14
C THR A 409 -15.82 16.03 -1.16
N THR A 410 -14.85 16.11 -0.25
CA THR A 410 -13.75 15.14 -0.12
C THR A 410 -14.26 13.70 0.06
N LEU A 411 -15.25 13.48 0.92
CA LEU A 411 -15.82 12.15 1.12
C LEU A 411 -16.47 11.61 -0.16
N GLU A 412 -17.16 12.47 -0.92
CA GLU A 412 -17.84 12.06 -2.14
C GLU A 412 -16.85 11.72 -3.27
N HIS A 413 -15.74 12.43 -3.35
CA HIS A 413 -14.62 12.03 -4.21
C HIS A 413 -14.09 10.66 -3.81
N TYR A 414 -13.86 10.40 -2.52
CA TYR A 414 -13.42 9.09 -2.06
C TYR A 414 -14.42 8.00 -2.46
N ILE A 415 -15.73 8.20 -2.22
CA ILE A 415 -16.75 7.22 -2.58
C ILE A 415 -16.76 6.95 -4.09
N LYS A 416 -16.65 8.01 -4.92
CA LYS A 416 -16.65 7.88 -6.39
C LYS A 416 -15.40 7.15 -6.92
N PHE A 417 -14.24 7.34 -6.29
CA PHE A 417 -12.94 6.82 -6.75
C PHE A 417 -12.29 5.88 -5.73
N HIS A 418 -13.10 5.12 -4.97
CA HIS A 418 -12.63 4.38 -3.78
C HIS A 418 -11.58 3.30 -4.08
N ASN A 419 -11.48 2.81 -5.32
CA ASN A 419 -10.45 1.86 -5.75
C ASN A 419 -9.11 2.54 -6.00
N GLU A 420 -9.12 3.82 -6.37
CA GLU A 420 -7.94 4.59 -6.71
C GLU A 420 -7.43 5.39 -5.51
N ILE A 421 -8.32 5.83 -4.63
CA ILE A 421 -7.98 6.69 -3.50
C ILE A 421 -7.96 5.86 -2.22
N ASN A 422 -6.84 5.95 -1.49
CA ASN A 422 -6.74 5.40 -0.14
C ASN A 422 -7.45 6.34 0.85
N PRO A 423 -8.37 5.83 1.70
CA PRO A 423 -9.17 6.69 2.59
C PRO A 423 -8.37 7.27 3.76
N HIS A 424 -7.25 6.62 4.11
CA HIS A 424 -6.42 6.97 5.25
C HIS A 424 -4.99 6.46 5.01
N ILE A 425 -3.97 7.12 5.56
CA ILE A 425 -2.55 6.70 5.39
C ILE A 425 -2.25 5.30 5.96
N LEU A 426 -3.09 4.82 6.88
CA LEU A 426 -3.05 3.46 7.46
C LEU A 426 -4.00 2.46 6.78
N PHE A 427 -4.54 2.82 5.62
CA PHE A 427 -5.39 1.96 4.79
C PHE A 427 -4.95 2.04 3.33
N ASP A 428 -4.19 1.06 2.87
CA ASP A 428 -3.71 0.89 1.51
C ASP A 428 -4.59 -0.14 0.78
N ASN A 429 -5.30 0.32 -0.26
CA ASN A 429 -6.19 -0.51 -1.06
C ASN A 429 -5.47 -1.73 -1.66
N ALA A 430 -4.24 -1.57 -2.13
CA ALA A 430 -3.47 -2.66 -2.74
C ALA A 430 -3.08 -3.71 -1.71
N VAL A 431 -2.76 -3.30 -0.47
CA VAL A 431 -2.48 -4.23 0.63
C VAL A 431 -3.75 -4.96 1.04
N TYR A 432 -4.86 -4.25 1.18
CA TYR A 432 -6.14 -4.85 1.56
C TYR A 432 -6.59 -5.93 0.58
N LEU A 433 -6.45 -5.67 -0.73
CA LEU A 433 -6.76 -6.62 -1.79
C LEU A 433 -5.82 -7.84 -1.86
N THR A 434 -4.73 -7.90 -1.07
CA THR A 434 -3.93 -9.13 -0.94
C THR A 434 -4.60 -10.19 -0.07
N CYS A 435 -5.55 -9.79 0.77
CA CYS A 435 -6.26 -10.68 1.70
C CYS A 435 -7.77 -10.72 1.48
N ARG A 436 -8.28 -9.95 0.51
CA ARG A 436 -9.70 -9.89 0.11
C ARG A 436 -9.83 -9.85 -1.41
N ASP A 437 -10.81 -10.57 -1.94
CA ASP A 437 -11.15 -10.53 -3.36
C ASP A 437 -12.03 -9.30 -3.64
N ALA A 438 -11.65 -8.51 -4.65
CA ALA A 438 -12.40 -7.31 -5.05
C ALA A 438 -13.81 -7.64 -5.54
N SER A 439 -14.04 -8.85 -6.07
CA SER A 439 -15.34 -9.26 -6.63
C SER A 439 -16.44 -9.47 -5.58
N ASP A 440 -16.06 -9.65 -4.31
CA ASP A 440 -17.00 -9.85 -3.20
C ASP A 440 -17.47 -8.53 -2.55
N ILE A 441 -16.95 -7.38 -2.99
CA ILE A 441 -17.15 -6.08 -2.34
C ILE A 441 -18.21 -5.27 -3.10
N SER A 442 -19.29 -4.88 -2.40
CA SER A 442 -20.46 -4.27 -3.04
C SER A 442 -20.47 -2.74 -3.11
N GLU A 443 -19.77 -2.06 -2.20
CA GLU A 443 -19.81 -0.58 -2.09
C GLU A 443 -18.39 0.01 -2.13
N THR A 444 -17.66 0.00 -1.01
CA THR A 444 -16.24 0.40 -0.97
C THR A 444 -15.38 -0.57 -0.15
N LEU A 445 -14.08 -0.59 -0.42
CA LEU A 445 -13.10 -1.42 0.31
C LEU A 445 -13.11 -1.14 1.82
N LEU A 446 -13.21 0.14 2.21
CA LEU A 446 -13.30 0.52 3.62
C LEU A 446 -14.61 0.07 4.25
N SER A 447 -15.74 0.12 3.53
CA SER A 447 -17.02 -0.33 4.09
C SER A 447 -17.04 -1.85 4.31
N ASP A 448 -16.45 -2.61 3.38
CA ASP A 448 -16.25 -4.06 3.55
C ASP A 448 -15.45 -4.36 4.83
N TYR A 449 -14.35 -3.64 5.02
CA TYR A 449 -13.53 -3.76 6.22
C TYR A 449 -14.30 -3.43 7.51
N LEU A 450 -15.07 -2.34 7.52
CA LEU A 450 -15.82 -1.89 8.70
C LEU A 450 -17.00 -2.81 9.02
N ASP A 451 -17.67 -3.37 8.02
CA ASP A 451 -18.85 -4.24 8.21
C ASP A 451 -18.47 -5.68 8.60
N GLN A 452 -17.28 -6.17 8.20
CA GLN A 452 -16.84 -7.56 8.44
C GLN A 452 -15.39 -7.65 8.96
N PRO A 453 -15.09 -7.15 10.17
CA PRO A 453 -13.76 -7.30 10.74
C PRO A 453 -13.46 -8.78 11.02
N ALA A 454 -12.44 -9.32 10.35
CA ALA A 454 -12.01 -10.71 10.48
C ALA A 454 -10.52 -10.81 10.83
N PRO A 455 -10.11 -11.78 11.65
CA PRO A 455 -8.68 -12.04 11.89
C PRO A 455 -7.96 -12.33 10.57
N GLY A 456 -6.76 -11.78 10.41
CA GLY A 456 -5.90 -12.01 9.24
C GLY A 456 -5.97 -10.94 8.15
N LEU A 457 -6.91 -9.98 8.24
CA LEU A 457 -6.97 -8.84 7.32
C LEU A 457 -5.78 -7.89 7.50
N ARG A 458 -5.36 -7.26 6.40
CA ARG A 458 -4.24 -6.32 6.36
C ARG A 458 -4.67 -5.03 5.70
N THR A 459 -4.82 -3.97 6.48
CA THR A 459 -5.15 -2.65 5.95
C THR A 459 -3.91 -1.89 5.50
N HIS A 460 -2.74 -2.16 6.07
CA HIS A 460 -1.49 -1.51 5.68
C HIS A 460 -0.29 -2.41 5.95
N SER A 461 0.84 -2.19 5.28
CA SER A 461 2.07 -2.99 5.50
C SER A 461 2.59 -2.93 6.95
N LEU A 462 2.19 -1.89 7.69
CA LEU A 462 2.55 -1.65 9.09
C LEU A 462 1.37 -1.84 10.08
N PHE A 463 0.24 -2.34 9.59
CA PHE A 463 -0.95 -2.58 10.40
C PHE A 463 -1.61 -3.91 10.01
N TRP A 464 -1.61 -4.86 10.94
CA TRP A 464 -2.12 -6.21 10.73
C TRP A 464 -3.08 -6.60 11.85
N ASP A 465 -4.30 -6.99 11.47
CA ASP A 465 -5.40 -7.25 12.39
C ASP A 465 -5.15 -8.44 13.33
N GLU A 466 -4.46 -9.49 12.85
CA GLU A 466 -4.24 -10.70 13.65
C GLU A 466 -3.34 -10.47 14.88
N PRO A 467 -2.15 -9.87 14.76
CA PRO A 467 -1.37 -9.43 15.92
C PRO A 467 -2.15 -8.46 16.80
N TYR A 468 -2.86 -7.50 16.21
CA TYR A 468 -3.59 -6.50 16.98
C TYR A 468 -4.68 -7.12 17.87
N VAL A 469 -5.49 -8.03 17.30
CA VAL A 469 -6.53 -8.77 18.01
C VAL A 469 -5.92 -9.73 19.04
N ALA A 470 -4.76 -10.32 18.78
CA ALA A 470 -4.08 -11.15 19.78
C ALA A 470 -3.74 -10.36 21.06
N TRP A 471 -3.36 -9.08 20.91
CA TRP A 471 -3.11 -8.18 22.04
C TRP A 471 -4.39 -7.57 22.62
N ARG A 472 -5.44 -7.41 21.81
CA ARG A 472 -6.76 -6.90 22.21
C ARG A 472 -7.89 -7.85 21.80
N PRO A 473 -8.04 -9.02 22.46
CA PRO A 473 -9.08 -9.98 22.11
C PRO A 473 -10.50 -9.42 22.29
N ASP A 474 -10.64 -8.41 23.14
CA ASP A 474 -11.89 -7.68 23.38
C ASP A 474 -12.40 -6.94 22.13
N VAL A 475 -11.50 -6.52 21.22
CA VAL A 475 -11.86 -5.86 19.96
C VAL A 475 -12.62 -6.81 19.04
N ALA A 476 -12.16 -8.07 18.93
CA ALA A 476 -12.87 -9.10 18.18
C ALA A 476 -14.20 -9.48 18.84
N ALA A 477 -14.23 -9.57 20.17
CA ALA A 477 -15.47 -9.85 20.90
C ALA A 477 -16.53 -8.74 20.75
N ALA A 478 -16.09 -7.48 20.59
CA ALA A 478 -16.95 -6.33 20.36
C ALA A 478 -17.36 -6.14 18.88
N ASN A 479 -16.88 -7.01 17.97
CA ASN A 479 -17.06 -6.88 16.52
C ASN A 479 -16.66 -5.49 15.99
N CYS A 480 -15.56 -4.95 16.52
CA CYS A 480 -15.02 -3.65 16.15
C CYS A 480 -13.83 -3.83 15.20
N ALA A 481 -13.73 -2.96 14.19
CA ALA A 481 -12.61 -3.00 13.25
C ALA A 481 -11.27 -2.66 13.95
N PRO A 482 -10.25 -3.53 13.91
CA PRO A 482 -8.97 -3.33 14.61
C PRO A 482 -8.28 -2.00 14.32
N LEU A 483 -8.22 -1.59 13.05
CA LEU A 483 -7.64 -0.30 12.67
C LEU A 483 -8.44 0.88 13.23
N GLU A 484 -9.78 0.81 13.18
CA GLU A 484 -10.64 1.85 13.73
C GLU A 484 -10.42 2.00 15.25
N HIS A 485 -10.37 0.87 15.95
CA HIS A 485 -10.10 0.84 17.38
C HIS A 485 -8.70 1.41 17.72
N TYR A 486 -7.69 1.09 16.92
CA TYR A 486 -6.33 1.62 17.10
C TYR A 486 -6.28 3.14 16.98
N VAL A 487 -6.86 3.70 15.92
CA VAL A 487 -6.86 5.16 15.72
C VAL A 487 -7.68 5.86 16.81
N ARG A 488 -8.81 5.26 17.25
CA ARG A 488 -9.62 5.83 18.35
C ARG A 488 -8.90 5.82 19.70
N SER A 489 -8.24 4.73 20.05
CA SER A 489 -7.73 4.52 21.41
C SER A 489 -6.46 3.69 21.51
N GLY A 490 -6.32 2.62 20.73
CA GLY A 490 -5.20 1.68 20.88
C GLY A 490 -3.82 2.29 20.64
N ASN A 491 -3.70 3.35 19.85
CA ASN A 491 -2.47 4.13 19.72
C ASN A 491 -2.01 4.75 21.05
N ARG A 492 -2.96 5.28 21.86
CA ARG A 492 -2.63 5.87 23.17
C ARG A 492 -2.18 4.83 24.17
N GLU A 493 -2.68 3.61 24.00
CA GLU A 493 -2.32 2.44 24.77
C GLU A 493 -1.05 1.74 24.24
N GLN A 494 -0.47 2.23 23.15
CA GLN A 494 0.70 1.65 22.48
C GLN A 494 0.52 0.17 22.12
N VAL A 495 -0.71 -0.22 21.77
CA VAL A 495 -1.02 -1.59 21.35
C VAL A 495 -0.25 -1.90 20.07
N ILE A 496 0.37 -3.07 20.04
CA ILE A 496 1.19 -3.52 18.92
C ILE A 496 0.31 -3.71 17.68
N THR A 497 0.59 -2.92 16.64
CA THR A 497 -0.10 -2.97 15.34
C THR A 497 0.57 -3.89 14.33
N HIS A 498 1.84 -4.20 14.57
CA HIS A 498 2.63 -5.11 13.77
C HIS A 498 3.79 -5.64 14.62
N PRO A 499 4.15 -6.94 14.57
CA PRO A 499 5.18 -7.55 15.41
C PRO A 499 6.59 -6.96 15.28
N LEU A 500 6.80 -6.07 14.30
CA LEU A 500 8.09 -5.44 13.98
C LEU A 500 8.17 -3.98 14.44
N LEU A 501 7.07 -3.42 14.94
CA LEU A 501 7.01 -2.02 15.35
C LEU A 501 7.14 -1.91 16.85
N ASP A 502 8.07 -1.05 17.29
CA ASP A 502 8.09 -0.56 18.66
C ASP A 502 7.49 0.84 18.69
N HIS A 503 6.20 0.92 19.04
CA HIS A 503 5.48 2.18 19.18
C HIS A 503 6.13 3.12 20.19
N SER A 504 6.80 2.59 21.21
CA SER A 504 7.49 3.39 22.23
C SER A 504 8.77 4.03 21.68
N ALA A 505 9.50 3.36 20.79
CA ALA A 505 10.67 3.90 20.12
C ALA A 505 10.28 4.92 19.04
N ILE A 506 9.30 4.58 18.21
CA ILE A 506 8.78 5.49 17.19
C ILE A 506 8.34 6.82 17.82
N ALA A 507 7.61 6.76 18.95
CA ALA A 507 7.15 7.94 19.67
C ALA A 507 8.26 8.86 20.22
N LYS A 508 9.53 8.41 20.29
CA LYS A 508 10.66 9.27 20.69
C LYS A 508 11.26 10.04 19.53
N HIS A 509 11.10 9.53 18.31
CA HIS A 509 11.61 10.16 17.09
C HIS A 509 10.56 10.97 16.35
N VAL A 510 9.28 10.58 16.44
CA VAL A 510 8.17 11.36 15.91
C VAL A 510 7.27 11.83 17.03
N THR A 511 7.03 13.15 17.06
CA THR A 511 5.97 13.74 17.85
C THR A 511 4.72 13.84 16.97
N PRO A 512 3.64 13.10 17.27
CA PRO A 512 2.40 13.20 16.52
C PRO A 512 1.76 14.58 16.70
N ALA A 513 1.15 15.11 15.65
CA ALA A 513 0.29 16.27 15.75
C ALA A 513 -0.94 15.97 16.63
N LEU A 514 -1.64 17.02 17.08
CA LEU A 514 -2.86 16.85 17.88
C LEU A 514 -3.91 16.06 17.09
N GLY A 515 -4.26 14.88 17.56
CA GLY A 515 -5.22 13.98 16.91
C GLY A 515 -4.61 12.95 15.96
N GLU A 516 -3.30 13.01 15.72
CA GLU A 516 -2.55 12.06 14.88
C GLU A 516 -2.03 10.88 15.72
N THR A 517 -1.94 9.70 15.13
CA THR A 517 -1.31 8.52 15.74
C THR A 517 0.21 8.53 15.59
N VAL A 518 0.91 7.78 16.45
CA VAL A 518 2.36 7.60 16.36
C VAL A 518 2.77 7.01 15.00
N LEU A 519 1.94 6.11 14.47
CA LEU A 519 2.19 5.44 13.20
C LEU A 519 1.90 6.35 11.99
N GLU A 520 0.89 7.22 12.05
CA GLU A 520 0.66 8.27 11.04
C GLU A 520 1.82 9.26 10.99
N ALA A 521 2.22 9.79 12.15
CA ALA A 521 3.33 10.73 12.27
C ALA A 521 4.64 10.12 11.73
N TYR A 522 4.84 8.82 12.02
CA TYR A 522 5.93 8.04 11.45
C TYR A 522 5.84 7.95 9.93
N LEU A 523 4.70 7.56 9.37
CA LEU A 523 4.52 7.40 7.92
C LEU A 523 4.68 8.70 7.11
N LYS A 524 4.36 9.85 7.70
CA LYS A 524 4.58 11.15 7.05
C LYS A 524 6.06 11.56 7.03
N LYS A 525 6.87 11.07 7.98
CA LYS A 525 8.26 11.52 8.19
C LYS A 525 9.32 10.48 7.87
N PHE A 526 9.00 9.19 7.86
CA PHE A 526 10.02 8.14 7.76
C PHE A 526 10.84 8.22 6.46
N LEU A 527 10.24 8.66 5.35
CA LEU A 527 10.93 8.83 4.07
C LEU A 527 11.86 10.06 4.05
N SER A 528 11.49 11.14 4.73
CA SER A 528 12.27 12.39 4.75
C SER A 528 13.32 12.40 5.87
N GLU A 529 13.01 11.83 7.03
CA GLU A 529 13.80 11.88 8.26
C GLU A 529 14.52 10.56 8.59
N ASN A 530 14.34 9.52 7.76
CA ASN A 530 15.03 8.22 7.88
C ASN A 530 14.83 7.55 9.26
N ILE A 531 13.62 7.66 9.80
CA ILE A 531 13.27 7.15 11.12
C ILE A 531 13.09 5.63 11.03
N SER A 532 13.86 4.90 11.82
CA SER A 532 13.72 3.45 11.95
C SER A 532 12.45 3.13 12.74
N PRO A 533 11.60 2.19 12.30
CA PRO A 533 10.44 1.77 13.09
C PRO A 533 10.82 0.84 14.27
N TYR A 534 12.11 0.56 14.42
CA TYR A 534 12.71 -0.33 15.41
C TYR A 534 13.31 0.48 16.58
N HIS A 535 13.48 -0.18 17.73
CA HIS A 535 14.09 0.34 18.96
C HIS A 535 15.15 1.44 18.77
N ASP A 536 15.00 2.55 19.49
CA ASP A 536 15.86 3.74 19.68
C ASP A 536 17.34 3.53 20.06
N SER A 537 17.85 2.31 19.99
CA SER A 537 19.31 2.21 19.93
C SER A 537 19.74 2.72 18.55
N PRO A 538 20.84 3.49 18.44
CA PRO A 538 21.48 3.66 17.13
C PRO A 538 21.52 2.29 16.48
N ILE A 539 21.15 2.17 15.21
CA ILE A 539 21.34 0.92 14.46
C ILE A 539 22.79 0.59 14.68
N ASP A 540 23.00 -0.35 15.59
CA ASP A 540 24.29 -0.89 15.83
C ASP A 540 24.53 -1.70 14.58
N SER A 541 25.26 -1.14 13.63
CA SER A 541 25.80 -1.86 12.47
C SER A 541 26.65 -3.07 12.92
N ASN A 542 26.83 -3.30 14.23
CA ASN A 542 27.24 -4.58 14.82
C ASN A 542 26.19 -5.71 14.75
N VAL A 543 25.19 -5.64 13.87
CA VAL A 543 24.47 -6.86 13.44
C VAL A 543 25.42 -7.87 12.82
N ILE A 544 26.57 -7.41 12.33
CA ILE A 544 27.75 -8.25 12.26
C ILE A 544 28.58 -8.01 13.53
N LYS A 545 28.48 -8.96 14.46
CA LYS A 545 29.32 -9.22 15.66
C LYS A 545 28.80 -8.71 17.01
N ARG A 546 27.86 -9.45 17.62
CA ARG A 546 28.20 -9.99 18.96
C ARG A 546 29.16 -11.17 18.77
N ILE A 547 30.44 -10.86 18.54
CA ILE A 547 31.54 -11.84 18.69
C ILE A 547 31.69 -12.28 20.15
N ASN A 548 31.07 -11.57 21.08
CA ASN A 548 30.96 -12.04 22.45
C ASN A 548 29.72 -12.94 22.51
N LYS A 549 29.89 -14.24 22.26
CA LYS A 549 28.88 -15.23 22.65
C LYS A 549 28.56 -14.96 24.12
N CYS A 550 27.29 -14.98 24.52
CA CYS A 550 26.90 -14.67 25.89
C CYS A 550 26.22 -15.90 26.50
N ALA A 551 26.61 -16.26 27.72
CA ALA A 551 26.04 -17.40 28.44
C ALA A 551 25.40 -16.94 29.75
N LEU A 552 24.17 -17.38 29.98
CA LEU A 552 23.43 -17.14 31.20
C LEU A 552 23.97 -18.04 32.32
N LYS A 553 24.38 -17.44 33.43
CA LYS A 553 24.74 -18.14 34.66
C LYS A 553 23.47 -18.68 35.33
N ILE A 554 23.24 -19.98 35.20
CA ILE A 554 21.91 -20.57 35.46
C ILE A 554 21.64 -20.87 36.95
N ASP A 555 22.69 -20.94 37.76
CA ASP A 555 22.71 -21.31 39.18
C ASP A 555 22.81 -20.10 40.15
N ALA A 556 22.69 -18.86 39.66
CA ALA A 556 22.97 -17.65 40.43
C ALA A 556 21.83 -17.13 41.36
N GLY A 557 20.72 -17.86 41.52
CA GLY A 557 19.54 -17.39 42.30
C GLY A 557 19.11 -18.34 43.42
N GLN A 558 18.72 -17.80 44.58
CA GLN A 558 18.43 -18.58 45.81
C GLN A 558 16.96 -19.00 46.01
N ASP A 559 16.01 -18.55 45.18
CA ASP A 559 14.58 -18.83 45.38
C ASP A 559 14.03 -19.89 44.40
N LEU A 560 13.50 -20.98 44.98
CA LEU A 560 12.70 -22.00 44.28
C LEU A 560 11.35 -21.38 43.87
N ILE A 561 11.10 -21.30 42.57
CA ILE A 561 9.82 -20.82 42.05
C ILE A 561 8.76 -21.90 42.33
N LYS A 562 7.66 -21.54 42.97
CA LYS A 562 6.45 -22.38 42.99
C LYS A 562 5.85 -22.36 41.58
N ILE A 563 6.02 -23.45 40.85
CA ILE A 563 5.51 -23.61 39.48
C ILE A 563 4.44 -24.70 39.50
N ASP A 564 3.26 -24.36 39.00
CA ASP A 564 2.13 -25.28 38.83
C ASP A 564 2.35 -26.28 37.65
N ASP A 565 1.49 -27.31 37.60
CA ASP A 565 1.54 -28.63 36.94
C ASP A 565 1.94 -28.79 35.44
N GLN A 566 2.62 -27.83 34.80
CA GLN A 566 2.89 -27.84 33.35
C GLN A 566 4.38 -28.05 32.97
N VAL A 567 5.11 -28.89 33.72
CA VAL A 567 6.52 -29.23 33.41
C VAL A 567 6.68 -30.72 33.06
N GLY A 568 7.38 -31.01 31.95
CA GLY A 568 7.64 -32.37 31.48
C GLY A 568 9.12 -32.73 31.34
N LEU A 569 9.49 -33.95 31.70
CA LEU A 569 10.79 -34.56 31.36
C LEU A 569 10.59 -35.58 30.25
N PHE A 570 11.15 -35.34 29.07
CA PHE A 570 11.10 -36.23 27.92
C PHE A 570 12.43 -36.95 27.77
N ALA A 571 12.47 -38.24 28.11
CA ALA A 571 13.70 -39.03 28.11
C ALA A 571 13.64 -40.19 27.11
N HIS A 572 14.60 -40.27 26.18
CA HIS A 572 14.79 -41.48 25.37
C HIS A 572 15.76 -42.46 26.05
N VAL A 573 15.22 -43.57 26.57
CA VAL A 573 15.95 -44.63 27.29
C VAL A 573 16.19 -45.83 26.36
N PHE A 574 17.28 -45.74 25.60
CA PHE A 574 17.81 -46.86 24.84
C PHE A 574 18.66 -47.80 25.71
N TYR A 575 19.41 -47.28 26.69
CA TYR A 575 20.23 -48.08 27.62
C TYR A 575 19.65 -48.02 29.03
N THR A 576 19.06 -49.13 29.49
CA THR A 576 18.34 -49.20 30.78
C THR A 576 19.26 -49.18 31.99
N ASP A 577 20.54 -49.52 31.84
CA ASP A 577 21.50 -49.44 32.94
C ASP A 577 21.87 -48.00 33.33
N LEU A 578 21.45 -47.00 32.55
CA LEU A 578 21.54 -45.57 32.88
C LEU A 578 20.23 -45.01 33.48
N LEU A 579 19.25 -45.86 33.80
CA LEU A 579 17.96 -45.43 34.32
C LEU A 579 18.08 -44.69 35.67
N ALA A 580 19.07 -45.05 36.48
CA ALA A 580 19.38 -44.33 37.73
C ALA A 580 19.79 -42.87 37.49
N ASP A 581 20.55 -42.59 36.43
CA ASP A 581 20.94 -41.22 36.06
C ASP A 581 19.69 -40.40 35.63
N ILE A 582 18.77 -41.02 34.88
CA ILE A 582 17.49 -40.37 34.46
C ILE A 582 16.60 -40.09 35.68
N ALA A 583 16.52 -41.03 36.62
CA ALA A 583 15.78 -40.84 37.87
C ALA A 583 16.38 -39.72 38.73
N GLN A 584 17.70 -39.57 38.74
CA GLN A 584 18.36 -38.45 39.42
C GLN A 584 17.96 -37.10 38.82
N VAL A 585 17.95 -36.98 37.49
CA VAL A 585 17.43 -35.78 36.80
C VAL A 585 15.96 -35.53 37.16
N ALA A 586 15.12 -36.56 37.11
CA ALA A 586 13.69 -36.47 37.46
C ALA A 586 13.45 -36.01 38.91
N ASN A 587 14.28 -36.43 39.86
CA ASN A 587 14.18 -36.05 41.27
C ASN A 587 14.49 -34.56 41.51
N ASN A 588 15.25 -33.92 40.62
CA ASN A 588 15.53 -32.48 40.66
C ASN A 588 14.43 -31.62 40.00
N MET A 589 13.52 -32.22 39.23
CA MET A 589 12.37 -31.53 38.61
C MET A 589 11.34 -31.09 39.67
N PRO A 590 10.38 -30.20 39.34
CA PRO A 590 9.29 -29.82 40.25
C PRO A 590 8.43 -30.99 40.77
N ALA A 591 7.77 -30.78 41.92
CA ALA A 591 6.89 -31.76 42.59
C ALA A 591 5.93 -32.49 41.63
N HIS A 592 5.29 -31.72 40.75
CA HIS A 592 4.24 -32.19 39.84
C HIS A 592 4.73 -32.47 38.41
N ALA A 593 6.05 -32.45 38.16
CA ALA A 593 6.59 -32.74 36.85
C ALA A 593 6.27 -34.17 36.40
N LYS A 594 5.84 -34.32 35.15
CA LYS A 594 5.57 -35.63 34.53
C LYS A 594 6.80 -36.11 33.77
N VAL A 595 7.09 -37.41 33.85
CA VAL A 595 8.21 -38.06 33.17
C VAL A 595 7.68 -38.92 32.04
N PHE A 596 8.11 -38.62 30.82
CA PHE A 596 7.76 -39.32 29.58
C PHE A 596 9.00 -40.07 29.07
N ILE A 597 9.00 -41.40 29.15
CA ILE A 597 10.12 -42.24 28.71
C ILE A 597 9.78 -42.98 27.42
N SER A 598 10.62 -42.86 26.39
CA SER A 598 10.55 -43.74 25.22
C SER A 598 11.63 -44.81 25.24
N THR A 599 11.32 -46.01 24.73
CA THR A 599 12.29 -47.11 24.54
C THR A 599 11.93 -47.95 23.31
N ASN A 600 12.78 -48.90 22.91
CA ASN A 600 12.63 -49.60 21.62
C ASN A 600 12.17 -51.06 21.69
N THR A 601 12.03 -51.64 22.88
CA THR A 601 11.60 -53.05 23.02
C THR A 601 10.65 -53.24 24.19
N LYS A 602 9.78 -54.26 24.08
CA LYS A 602 8.89 -54.68 25.18
C LYS A 602 9.66 -55.12 26.44
N ALA A 603 10.87 -55.67 26.28
CA ALA A 603 11.70 -56.08 27.42
C ALA A 603 12.18 -54.86 28.22
N LYS A 604 12.77 -53.87 27.55
CA LYS A 604 13.20 -52.61 28.17
C LYS A 604 12.03 -51.83 28.78
N TYR A 605 10.87 -51.82 28.11
CA TYR A 605 9.64 -51.23 28.64
C TYR A 605 9.29 -51.81 30.02
N LYS A 606 9.28 -53.15 30.13
CA LYS A 606 8.97 -53.83 31.40
C LYS A 606 9.99 -53.50 32.48
N GLU A 607 11.27 -53.46 32.12
CA GLU A 607 12.37 -53.09 33.04
C GLU A 607 12.20 -51.66 33.55
N ILE A 608 11.94 -50.69 32.67
CA ILE A 608 11.76 -49.27 33.03
C ILE A 608 10.54 -49.09 33.94
N VAL A 609 9.39 -49.68 33.59
CA VAL A 609 8.15 -49.59 34.39
C VAL A 609 8.33 -50.23 35.77
N HIS A 610 9.19 -51.23 35.89
CA HIS A 610 9.46 -51.91 37.15
C HIS A 610 10.47 -51.17 38.05
N GLU A 611 11.55 -50.66 37.46
CA GLU A 611 12.67 -50.08 38.21
C GLU A 611 12.52 -48.58 38.46
N PHE A 612 11.99 -47.80 37.51
CA PHE A 612 11.95 -46.34 37.65
C PHE A 612 11.15 -45.85 38.88
N PRO A 613 9.96 -46.40 39.21
CA PRO A 613 9.22 -45.99 40.41
C PRO A 613 9.92 -46.29 41.74
N ARG A 614 10.98 -47.12 41.74
CA ARG A 614 11.82 -47.35 42.93
C ARG A 614 12.91 -46.29 43.10
N LEU A 615 13.23 -45.59 42.01
CA LEU A 615 14.31 -44.61 41.92
C LEU A 615 13.79 -43.18 41.97
N SER A 616 12.53 -42.95 41.57
CA SER A 616 11.89 -41.65 41.54
C SER A 616 10.39 -41.76 41.86
N ASP A 617 9.85 -40.75 42.56
CA ASP A 617 8.42 -40.63 42.90
C ASP A 617 7.61 -39.86 41.86
N ARG A 618 8.23 -39.44 40.74
CA ARG A 618 7.57 -38.70 39.65
C ARG A 618 6.59 -39.58 38.87
N ALA A 619 5.48 -38.98 38.43
CA ALA A 619 4.52 -39.63 37.56
C ALA A 619 5.19 -40.04 36.24
N LEU A 620 5.06 -41.31 35.86
CA LEU A 620 5.76 -41.91 34.73
C LEU A 620 4.79 -42.40 33.65
N GLU A 621 5.05 -42.02 32.40
CA GLU A 621 4.47 -42.62 31.20
C GLU A 621 5.60 -43.20 30.33
N VAL A 622 5.45 -44.45 29.89
CA VAL A 622 6.45 -45.12 29.04
C VAL A 622 5.84 -45.51 27.71
N ARG A 623 6.49 -45.18 26.59
CA ARG A 623 6.07 -45.57 25.24
C ARG A 623 7.15 -46.39 24.53
N ILE A 624 6.71 -47.35 23.73
CA ILE A 624 7.61 -48.11 22.84
C ILE A 624 7.60 -47.44 21.47
N SER A 625 8.76 -47.06 20.98
CA SER A 625 8.98 -46.52 19.64
C SER A 625 9.90 -47.44 18.84
N GLU A 626 9.75 -47.50 17.52
CA GLU A 626 10.71 -48.21 16.67
C GLU A 626 12.11 -47.60 16.83
N ASN A 627 13.15 -48.41 16.62
CA ASN A 627 14.53 -47.92 16.59
C ASN A 627 14.82 -47.22 15.26
N ARG A 628 14.21 -46.04 15.08
CA ARG A 628 14.25 -45.23 13.87
C ARG A 628 14.27 -43.76 14.27
N GLY A 629 15.20 -42.97 13.73
CA GLY A 629 15.32 -41.54 14.05
C GLY A 629 15.90 -41.25 15.44
N ARG A 630 16.61 -42.22 16.04
CA ARG A 630 17.34 -42.12 17.32
C ARG A 630 16.49 -41.58 18.47
N ASP A 631 16.95 -40.55 19.17
CA ASP A 631 16.23 -39.85 20.22
C ASP A 631 15.20 -38.84 19.67
N ILE A 632 15.44 -38.31 18.47
CA ILE A 632 14.62 -37.25 17.84
C ILE A 632 13.21 -37.72 17.51
N ALA A 633 13.06 -38.85 16.81
CA ALA A 633 11.74 -39.34 16.42
C ALA A 633 10.90 -39.83 17.61
N PRO A 634 11.44 -40.60 18.58
CA PRO A 634 10.70 -40.95 19.79
C PRO A 634 10.28 -39.74 20.64
N PHE A 635 11.04 -38.65 20.60
CA PHE A 635 10.66 -37.38 21.22
C PHE A 635 9.53 -36.68 20.44
N LEU A 636 9.79 -36.31 19.18
CA LEU A 636 8.90 -35.45 18.39
C LEU A 636 7.63 -36.14 17.89
N ILE A 637 7.71 -37.43 17.56
CA ILE A 637 6.58 -38.22 17.07
C ILE A 637 5.99 -39.03 18.22
N GLY A 638 6.85 -39.72 18.98
CA GLY A 638 6.41 -40.61 20.04
C GLY A 638 5.67 -39.90 21.17
N PHE A 639 5.97 -38.61 21.41
CA PHE A 639 5.35 -37.79 22.45
C PHE A 639 4.81 -36.44 21.93
N ALA A 640 4.48 -36.32 20.64
CA ALA A 640 3.96 -35.09 20.03
C ALA A 640 2.73 -34.51 20.77
N ASP A 641 1.86 -35.41 21.26
CA ASP A 641 0.66 -35.07 22.05
C ASP A 641 1.04 -34.53 23.44
N ARG A 642 2.01 -35.16 24.11
CA ARG A 642 2.45 -34.76 25.44
C ARG A 642 3.29 -33.49 25.45
N ILE A 643 4.06 -33.23 24.38
CA ILE A 643 4.79 -31.97 24.20
C ILE A 643 3.82 -30.78 24.19
N ARG A 644 2.62 -30.92 23.61
CA ARG A 644 1.59 -29.88 23.57
C ARG A 644 0.82 -29.70 24.89
N GLU A 645 0.91 -30.64 25.83
CA GLU A 645 0.22 -30.59 27.13
C GLU A 645 1.06 -29.90 28.23
N VAL A 646 2.37 -29.81 28.05
CA VAL A 646 3.26 -29.12 28.98
C VAL A 646 3.57 -27.73 28.46
N ARG A 647 3.86 -26.79 29.36
CA ARG A 647 4.37 -25.48 28.98
C ARG A 647 5.88 -25.53 28.79
N TYR A 648 6.57 -26.14 29.75
CA TYR A 648 8.02 -26.27 29.74
C TYR A 648 8.44 -27.73 29.72
N GLY A 649 9.38 -28.08 28.85
CA GLY A 649 9.91 -29.42 28.73
C GLY A 649 11.43 -29.47 28.78
N LEU A 650 11.97 -30.56 29.33
CA LEU A 650 13.38 -30.93 29.23
C LEU A 650 13.48 -32.19 28.37
N HIS A 651 14.21 -32.13 27.27
CA HIS A 651 14.54 -33.32 26.47
C HIS A 651 15.95 -33.85 26.83
N ILE A 652 16.06 -35.15 27.13
CA ILE A 652 17.32 -35.84 27.41
C ILE A 652 17.33 -37.27 26.84
N HIS A 653 18.50 -37.89 26.73
CA HIS A 653 18.57 -39.30 26.31
C HIS A 653 19.81 -40.05 26.83
N THR A 654 19.75 -41.39 26.80
CA THR A 654 20.75 -42.29 27.39
C THR A 654 21.96 -42.57 26.47
N LYS A 655 22.53 -41.55 25.83
CA LYS A 655 23.63 -41.72 24.84
C LYS A 655 24.82 -42.52 25.39
N LYS A 656 25.24 -43.57 24.66
CA LYS A 656 26.50 -44.31 24.85
C LYS A 656 27.20 -44.54 23.51
N SER A 657 28.54 -44.47 23.49
CA SER A 657 29.36 -44.81 22.33
C SER A 657 30.29 -45.99 22.67
N PRO A 658 30.25 -47.11 21.91
CA PRO A 658 31.16 -48.25 22.11
C PRO A 658 32.63 -47.95 21.80
N HIS A 659 32.92 -46.93 20.96
CA HIS A 659 34.26 -46.70 20.40
C HIS A 659 35.07 -45.55 21.04
N TYR A 660 34.43 -44.69 21.85
CA TYR A 660 35.07 -43.50 22.48
C TYR A 660 34.69 -43.34 23.97
N GLY A 661 34.51 -44.47 24.67
CA GLY A 661 33.73 -44.60 25.91
C GLY A 661 33.94 -43.53 27.00
N LYS A 662 35.19 -43.15 27.33
CA LYS A 662 35.46 -42.23 28.45
C LYS A 662 35.11 -40.76 28.18
N VAL A 663 35.14 -40.30 26.93
CA VAL A 663 34.87 -38.89 26.57
C VAL A 663 33.36 -38.66 26.48
N PHE A 664 32.61 -39.58 25.85
CA PHE A 664 31.15 -39.48 25.74
C PHE A 664 30.43 -39.68 27.08
N GLU A 665 30.99 -40.47 28.00
CA GLU A 665 30.47 -40.56 29.37
C GLU A 665 30.59 -39.21 30.10
N LYS A 666 31.73 -38.53 29.98
CA LYS A 666 31.93 -37.20 30.55
C LYS A 666 30.99 -36.17 29.93
N TRP A 667 30.77 -36.21 28.62
CA TRP A 667 29.84 -35.31 27.95
C TRP A 667 28.40 -35.51 28.42
N ARG A 668 27.92 -36.75 28.55
CA ARG A 668 26.57 -37.02 29.10
C ARG A 668 26.42 -36.50 30.53
N LYS A 669 27.41 -36.78 31.39
CA LYS A 669 27.41 -36.31 32.78
C LYS A 669 27.43 -34.77 32.87
N TYR A 670 28.18 -34.12 31.98
CA TYR A 670 28.17 -32.67 31.83
C TYR A 670 26.76 -32.15 31.47
N LEU A 671 26.13 -32.68 30.42
CA LEU A 671 24.79 -32.24 30.02
C LEU A 671 23.74 -32.47 31.12
N PHE A 672 23.77 -33.62 31.80
CA PHE A 672 22.84 -33.89 32.91
C PHE A 672 23.06 -32.93 34.08
N HIS A 673 24.31 -32.59 34.39
CA HIS A 673 24.64 -31.61 35.41
C HIS A 673 24.17 -30.20 35.04
N GLU A 674 24.50 -29.73 33.84
CA GLU A 674 24.16 -28.38 33.38
C GLU A 674 22.65 -28.16 33.19
N LEU A 675 21.89 -29.19 32.78
CA LEU A 675 20.46 -29.08 32.53
C LEU A 675 19.60 -29.30 33.80
N ALA A 676 20.05 -30.20 34.69
CA ALA A 676 19.24 -30.64 35.83
C ALA A 676 20.06 -31.25 36.98
N GLY A 677 21.28 -30.75 37.23
CA GLY A 677 22.17 -31.26 38.29
C GLY A 677 21.68 -30.96 39.71
N SER A 678 20.85 -29.93 39.88
CA SER A 678 20.21 -29.55 41.14
C SER A 678 18.86 -28.85 40.88
N ARG A 679 18.08 -28.63 41.93
CA ARG A 679 16.78 -27.92 41.83
C ARG A 679 16.94 -26.45 41.45
N GLU A 680 18.06 -25.85 41.83
CA GLU A 680 18.42 -24.46 41.53
C GLU A 680 18.68 -24.30 40.02
N ILE A 681 19.42 -25.25 39.42
CA ILE A 681 19.68 -25.27 37.97
C ILE A 681 18.38 -25.40 37.18
N VAL A 682 17.51 -26.35 37.57
CA VAL A 682 16.18 -26.52 36.97
C VAL A 682 15.36 -25.23 37.07
N SER A 683 15.34 -24.60 38.24
CA SER A 683 14.63 -23.34 38.45
C SER A 683 15.19 -22.20 37.61
N GLY A 684 16.51 -22.18 37.38
CA GLY A 684 17.17 -21.22 36.50
C GLY A 684 16.71 -21.34 35.04
N HIS A 685 16.65 -22.56 34.50
CA HIS A 685 16.17 -22.79 33.14
C HIS A 685 14.70 -22.40 32.97
N ILE A 686 13.85 -22.78 33.93
CA ILE A 686 12.44 -22.39 33.88
C ILE A 686 12.29 -20.87 33.99
N ARG A 687 13.07 -20.21 34.84
CA ARG A 687 13.08 -18.74 34.94
C ARG A 687 13.48 -18.07 33.62
N ALA A 688 14.46 -18.63 32.90
CA ALA A 688 14.83 -18.14 31.58
C ALA A 688 13.67 -18.28 30.58
N LEU A 689 12.98 -19.42 30.57
CA LEU A 689 11.81 -19.69 29.71
C LEU A 689 10.52 -18.99 30.15
N MET A 690 10.49 -18.35 31.33
CA MET A 690 9.37 -17.49 31.73
C MET A 690 9.37 -16.16 30.98
N SER A 691 10.50 -15.75 30.40
CA SER A 691 10.55 -14.65 29.45
C SER A 691 9.84 -15.05 28.15
N PRO A 692 8.78 -14.35 27.71
CA PRO A 692 8.03 -14.69 26.50
C PRO A 692 8.88 -14.79 25.23
N GLU A 693 10.03 -14.10 25.21
CA GLU A 693 10.95 -14.08 24.09
C GLU A 693 11.88 -15.29 24.05
N ILE A 694 12.01 -16.10 25.11
CA ILE A 694 12.95 -17.24 25.15
C ILE A 694 12.18 -18.55 25.04
N GLY A 695 12.42 -19.26 23.94
CA GLY A 695 11.77 -20.54 23.65
C GLY A 695 12.65 -21.75 23.93
N MET A 696 13.97 -21.59 23.98
CA MET A 696 14.89 -22.69 24.26
C MET A 696 16.07 -22.27 25.14
N SER A 697 16.53 -23.19 25.96
CA SER A 697 17.67 -23.01 26.84
C SER A 697 18.55 -24.27 26.82
N ALA A 698 19.82 -24.12 26.44
CA ALA A 698 20.76 -25.23 26.41
C ALA A 698 22.14 -24.83 26.94
N PRO A 699 22.96 -25.79 27.40
CA PRO A 699 24.31 -25.48 27.86
C PRO A 699 25.20 -24.93 26.74
N VAL A 700 26.26 -24.22 27.13
CA VAL A 700 27.41 -23.99 26.25
C VAL A 700 28.01 -25.32 25.82
N ASP A 701 28.61 -25.35 24.63
CA ASP A 701 29.11 -26.59 24.06
C ASP A 701 30.22 -27.20 24.91
N PHE A 702 30.22 -28.52 25.03
CA PHE A 702 31.24 -29.23 25.78
C PHE A 702 32.58 -29.09 25.07
N ALA A 703 33.51 -28.31 25.65
CA ALA A 703 34.73 -27.85 25.00
C ALA A 703 35.52 -28.93 24.19
N PRO A 704 35.67 -30.19 24.66
CA PRO A 704 36.32 -31.24 23.86
C PRO A 704 35.64 -31.61 22.52
N LEU A 705 34.38 -31.22 22.32
CA LEU A 705 33.58 -31.55 21.14
C LEU A 705 33.20 -30.33 20.30
N GLU A 706 33.35 -29.10 20.81
CA GLU A 706 33.06 -27.86 20.07
C GLU A 706 33.74 -27.80 18.69
N PRO A 707 35.04 -28.17 18.52
CA PRO A 707 35.69 -28.14 17.21
C PRO A 707 35.12 -29.13 16.18
N LEU A 708 34.32 -30.12 16.64
CA LEU A 708 33.71 -31.13 15.78
C LEU A 708 32.30 -30.75 15.32
N LEU A 709 31.71 -29.69 15.88
CA LEU A 709 30.37 -29.22 15.52
C LEU A 709 30.42 -28.47 14.19
N ASN A 710 29.85 -29.07 13.15
CA ASN A 710 29.68 -28.44 11.84
C ASN A 710 28.44 -29.00 11.13
N TRP A 711 28.01 -28.31 10.07
CA TRP A 711 26.86 -28.69 9.26
C TRP A 711 27.02 -30.05 8.55
N GLY A 712 28.25 -30.47 8.26
CA GLY A 712 28.53 -31.62 7.40
C GLY A 712 27.79 -31.53 6.07
N GLY A 713 27.32 -32.66 5.55
CA GLY A 713 26.45 -32.73 4.36
C GLY A 713 24.97 -32.40 4.62
N ASN A 714 24.60 -31.91 5.81
CA ASN A 714 23.18 -31.75 6.20
C ASN A 714 22.59 -30.37 5.88
N ARG A 715 23.42 -29.39 5.48
CA ARG A 715 22.99 -28.00 5.34
C ARG A 715 21.82 -27.84 4.36
N GLU A 716 21.92 -28.44 3.18
CA GLU A 716 20.89 -28.37 2.15
C GLU A 716 19.57 -28.96 2.65
N ARG A 717 19.64 -30.15 3.27
CA ARG A 717 18.47 -30.81 3.86
C ARG A 717 17.86 -30.01 5.02
N ALA A 718 18.69 -29.35 5.83
CA ALA A 718 18.25 -28.43 6.87
C ALA A 718 17.58 -27.19 6.27
N GLY A 719 18.14 -26.62 5.20
CA GLY A 719 17.52 -25.55 4.42
C GLY A 719 16.12 -25.95 3.94
N ASN A 720 15.98 -27.13 3.35
CA ASN A 720 14.68 -27.64 2.88
C ASN A 720 13.67 -27.83 4.02
N LEU A 721 14.11 -28.39 5.17
CA LEU A 721 13.27 -28.55 6.35
C LEU A 721 12.80 -27.19 6.89
N ILE A 722 13.73 -26.25 7.06
CA ILE A 722 13.46 -24.88 7.52
C ILE A 722 12.51 -24.16 6.55
N SER A 723 12.67 -24.36 5.24
CA SER A 723 11.76 -23.80 4.24
C SER A 723 10.35 -24.41 4.27
N ALA A 724 10.21 -25.69 4.60
CA ALA A 724 8.89 -26.29 4.81
C ALA A 724 8.11 -25.66 5.98
N MET A 725 8.81 -25.04 6.95
CA MET A 725 8.24 -24.29 8.08
C MET A 725 8.13 -22.78 7.81
N GLY A 726 8.30 -22.34 6.55
CA GLY A 726 8.25 -20.92 6.18
C GLY A 726 9.54 -20.12 6.43
N GLY A 727 10.64 -20.80 6.75
CA GLY A 727 11.94 -20.20 7.05
C GLY A 727 12.96 -20.21 5.90
N ARG A 728 14.14 -19.61 6.12
CA ARG A 728 15.33 -19.85 5.28
C ARG A 728 16.59 -19.94 6.13
N LEU A 729 17.42 -20.92 5.81
CA LEU A 729 18.77 -21.05 6.33
C LEU A 729 19.76 -20.33 5.40
N SER A 730 20.33 -19.20 5.82
CA SER A 730 21.32 -18.42 5.04
C SER A 730 22.65 -19.17 4.96
N GLU A 731 23.36 -19.15 3.82
CA GLU A 731 24.65 -19.87 3.62
C GLU A 731 25.79 -19.41 4.55
N LYS A 732 25.75 -18.18 5.06
CA LYS A 732 26.81 -17.61 5.91
C LYS A 732 26.60 -17.87 7.40
N MET A 733 25.48 -18.50 7.77
CA MET A 733 25.14 -18.73 9.17
C MET A 733 26.00 -19.86 9.78
N PRO A 734 26.76 -19.60 10.87
CA PRO A 734 27.47 -20.64 11.60
C PRO A 734 26.47 -21.61 12.24
N LEU A 735 26.87 -22.87 12.43
CA LEU A 735 26.00 -23.85 13.08
C LEU A 735 25.91 -23.52 14.58
N GLU A 736 24.70 -23.22 15.04
CA GLU A 736 24.35 -23.16 16.46
C GLU A 736 23.27 -24.22 16.73
N LEU A 737 23.49 -25.07 17.74
CA LEU A 737 22.59 -26.16 18.07
C LEU A 737 22.67 -26.52 19.57
N PRO A 738 21.61 -27.09 20.17
CA PRO A 738 21.72 -27.73 21.47
C PRO A 738 22.53 -29.03 21.31
N SER A 739 23.83 -28.98 21.62
CA SER A 739 24.74 -30.09 21.34
C SER A 739 24.32 -31.37 22.08
N GLY A 740 24.12 -32.44 21.30
CA GLY A 740 23.62 -33.71 21.81
C GLY A 740 22.12 -33.77 22.00
N SER A 741 21.35 -32.88 21.35
CA SER A 741 19.89 -32.82 21.36
C SER A 741 19.24 -32.75 22.75
N MET A 742 19.99 -32.35 23.79
CA MET A 742 19.47 -32.19 25.15
C MET A 742 19.32 -30.72 25.51
N PHE A 743 18.10 -30.27 25.78
CA PHE A 743 17.79 -28.86 26.04
C PHE A 743 16.45 -28.71 26.74
N TRP A 744 16.27 -27.55 27.37
CA TRP A 744 15.00 -27.06 27.86
C TRP A 744 14.27 -26.27 26.77
N PHE A 745 12.95 -26.39 26.71
CA PHE A 745 12.12 -25.70 25.73
C PHE A 745 10.80 -25.22 26.33
N ASP A 746 10.28 -24.12 25.81
CA ASP A 746 8.85 -23.84 25.81
C ASP A 746 8.20 -24.63 24.66
N SER A 747 7.10 -25.32 24.95
CA SER A 747 6.29 -26.03 23.96
C SER A 747 5.95 -25.20 22.71
N ALA A 748 5.70 -23.89 22.86
CA ALA A 748 5.42 -22.98 21.75
C ALA A 748 6.62 -22.85 20.79
N ALA A 749 7.84 -23.02 21.29
CA ALA A 749 9.06 -22.93 20.49
C ALA A 749 9.24 -24.09 19.49
N LEU A 750 8.53 -25.20 19.71
CA LEU A 750 8.54 -26.37 18.82
C LEU A 750 7.35 -26.41 17.86
N ALA A 751 6.40 -25.47 17.95
CA ALA A 751 5.18 -25.47 17.14
C ALA A 751 5.44 -25.61 15.63
N PRO A 752 6.35 -24.84 15.00
CA PRO A 752 6.60 -24.96 13.56
C PRO A 752 6.95 -26.38 13.12
N LEU A 753 7.71 -27.11 13.94
CA LEU A 753 8.12 -28.48 13.64
C LEU A 753 7.02 -29.49 13.92
N LEU A 754 6.26 -29.31 15.01
CA LEU A 754 5.15 -30.19 15.37
C LEU A 754 3.97 -30.08 14.40
N ASP A 755 3.81 -28.94 13.74
CA ASP A 755 2.71 -28.65 12.81
C ASP A 755 2.97 -29.20 11.40
N LEU A 756 4.22 -29.57 11.08
CA LEU A 756 4.51 -30.41 9.91
C LEU A 756 3.87 -31.80 9.99
N ASN A 757 3.40 -32.22 11.17
CA ASN A 757 2.73 -33.49 11.43
C ASN A 757 3.49 -34.71 10.87
N MET A 758 4.79 -34.74 11.13
CA MET A 758 5.69 -35.77 10.59
C MET A 758 5.40 -37.15 11.18
N SER A 759 5.43 -38.17 10.31
CA SER A 759 5.37 -39.59 10.72
C SER A 759 6.75 -40.26 10.73
N LEU A 760 6.85 -41.43 11.38
CA LEU A 760 8.07 -42.24 11.46
C LEU A 760 8.63 -42.63 10.08
N ALA A 761 7.78 -42.66 9.05
CA ALA A 761 8.15 -43.01 7.68
C ALA A 761 9.15 -42.01 7.05
N HIS A 762 9.16 -40.76 7.51
CA HIS A 762 10.06 -39.71 7.00
C HIS A 762 11.50 -39.85 7.52
N PHE A 763 11.71 -40.51 8.66
CA PHE A 763 13.05 -40.71 9.23
C PHE A 763 13.78 -41.83 8.51
N ASP A 764 15.09 -41.77 8.34
CA ASP A 764 15.85 -42.87 7.73
C ASP A 764 15.83 -44.14 8.63
N PRO A 765 15.75 -45.36 8.07
CA PRO A 765 15.94 -46.59 8.84
C PRO A 765 17.34 -46.65 9.47
N GLU A 766 17.47 -47.13 10.71
CA GLU A 766 18.80 -47.27 11.36
C GLU A 766 19.58 -48.46 10.75
N ALA A 767 20.56 -48.14 9.91
CA ALA A 767 21.47 -49.08 9.24
C ALA A 767 22.95 -48.84 9.63
N GLY A 768 23.20 -48.14 10.74
CA GLY A 768 24.55 -47.82 11.23
C GLY A 768 25.14 -46.51 10.67
N GLN A 769 24.28 -45.62 10.13
CA GLN A 769 24.71 -44.31 9.62
C GLN A 769 25.31 -43.45 10.74
N VAL A 770 26.34 -42.68 10.41
CA VAL A 770 27.03 -41.78 11.36
C VAL A 770 26.66 -40.31 11.19
N ASP A 771 26.11 -39.91 10.04
CA ASP A 771 25.59 -38.55 9.76
C ASP A 771 24.64 -38.60 8.54
N GLY A 772 23.99 -37.50 8.16
CA GLY A 772 23.26 -37.36 6.89
C GLY A 772 21.78 -37.73 6.91
N THR A 773 21.26 -38.22 8.04
CA THR A 773 19.84 -38.62 8.19
C THR A 773 18.97 -37.47 8.67
N LEU A 774 17.65 -37.57 8.51
CA LEU A 774 16.70 -36.54 8.97
C LEU A 774 16.80 -36.24 10.47
N ALA A 775 17.14 -37.24 11.30
CA ALA A 775 17.39 -37.02 12.72
C ALA A 775 18.56 -36.06 12.97
N HIS A 776 19.65 -36.21 12.22
CA HIS A 776 20.82 -35.32 12.29
C HIS A 776 20.53 -33.93 11.74
N VAL A 777 19.64 -33.82 10.75
CA VAL A 777 19.16 -32.55 10.19
C VAL A 777 18.35 -31.78 11.24
N ILE A 778 17.41 -32.44 11.92
CA ILE A 778 16.57 -31.83 12.96
C ILE A 778 17.40 -31.43 14.18
N GLU A 779 18.32 -32.29 14.64
CA GLU A 779 19.23 -31.99 15.76
C GLU A 779 19.97 -30.66 15.53
N ARG A 780 20.51 -30.46 14.32
CA ARG A 780 21.23 -29.24 13.91
C ARG A 780 20.31 -28.04 13.65
N SER A 781 19.00 -28.22 13.70
CA SER A 781 18.02 -27.19 13.34
C SER A 781 17.19 -26.68 14.53
N PHE A 782 17.28 -27.27 15.73
CA PHE A 782 16.40 -26.91 16.85
C PHE A 782 16.41 -25.43 17.22
N PHE A 783 17.58 -24.78 17.26
CA PHE A 783 17.65 -23.34 17.52
C PHE A 783 17.06 -22.50 16.39
N HIS A 784 17.26 -22.91 15.13
CA HIS A 784 16.61 -22.26 14.01
C HIS A 784 15.09 -22.42 14.05
N ILE A 785 14.58 -23.59 14.47
CA ILE A 785 13.15 -23.85 14.66
C ILE A 785 12.59 -22.97 15.78
N CYS A 786 13.32 -22.82 16.90
CA CYS A 786 12.98 -21.88 17.96
C CYS A 786 12.83 -20.46 17.40
N GLU A 787 13.81 -20.00 16.61
CA GLU A 787 13.76 -18.68 15.98
C GLU A 787 12.57 -18.53 15.01
N LEU A 788 12.22 -19.56 14.24
CA LEU A 788 11.06 -19.54 13.35
C LEU A 788 9.73 -19.40 14.09
N SER A 789 9.64 -19.92 15.32
CA SER A 789 8.45 -19.76 16.16
C SER A 789 8.31 -18.34 16.75
N GLY A 790 9.25 -17.43 16.45
CA GLY A 790 9.29 -16.09 17.02
C GLY A 790 10.06 -15.98 18.35
N HIS A 791 10.65 -17.07 18.82
CA HIS A 791 11.38 -17.13 20.10
C HIS A 791 12.90 -17.13 19.90
N SER A 792 13.65 -16.51 20.80
CA SER A 792 15.09 -16.62 20.95
C SER A 792 15.50 -17.87 21.74
N PHE A 793 16.77 -18.26 21.62
CA PHE A 793 17.38 -19.26 22.51
C PHE A 793 18.45 -18.62 23.39
N VAL A 794 18.76 -19.28 24.51
CA VAL A 794 19.87 -18.89 25.39
C VAL A 794 20.87 -20.02 25.56
N ARG A 795 22.15 -19.67 25.53
CA ARG A 795 23.23 -20.55 26.01
C ARG A 795 23.39 -20.35 27.51
N THR A 796 23.63 -21.43 28.24
CA THR A 796 23.66 -21.44 29.72
C THR A 796 24.92 -22.10 30.24
N THR A 797 25.32 -21.77 31.46
CA THR A 797 26.40 -22.47 32.15
C THR A 797 26.28 -22.38 33.66
N THR A 798 26.72 -23.42 34.36
CA THR A 798 26.99 -23.42 35.82
C THR A 798 28.44 -23.08 36.14
N ALA A 799 29.32 -22.91 35.15
CA ALA A 799 30.71 -22.53 35.40
C ALA A 799 30.84 -21.01 35.69
N ASN A 800 31.85 -20.64 36.46
CA ASN A 800 32.21 -19.21 36.65
C ASN A 800 33.05 -18.66 35.49
N TYR A 801 33.33 -19.48 34.48
CA TYR A 801 34.05 -19.13 33.27
C TYR A 801 33.66 -20.11 32.15
N ALA A 802 33.42 -19.58 30.95
CA ALA A 802 33.21 -20.36 29.73
C ALA A 802 34.03 -19.72 28.59
N GLU A 803 34.92 -20.50 27.98
CA GLU A 803 35.81 -20.01 26.93
C GLU A 803 34.99 -19.52 25.71
N GLY A 804 35.29 -18.31 25.22
CA GLY A 804 34.54 -17.70 24.12
C GLY A 804 33.17 -17.12 24.50
N TYR A 805 32.72 -17.22 25.76
CA TYR A 805 31.46 -16.67 26.24
C TYR A 805 31.64 -15.60 27.34
N ALA A 806 30.97 -14.46 27.19
CA ALA A 806 30.72 -13.52 28.28
C ALA A 806 29.62 -14.05 29.19
N LEU A 807 29.81 -14.01 30.52
CA LEU A 807 28.80 -14.46 31.46
C LEU A 807 27.86 -13.32 31.85
N THR A 808 26.56 -13.60 31.92
CA THR A 808 25.53 -12.66 32.38
C THR A 808 24.56 -13.35 33.33
N SER A 809 23.91 -12.57 34.18
CA SER A 809 22.76 -13.00 34.99
C SER A 809 21.42 -12.64 34.34
N SER A 810 21.42 -11.88 33.24
CA SER A 810 20.22 -11.48 32.50
C SER A 810 19.96 -12.44 31.34
N ALA A 811 18.80 -13.10 31.35
CA ALA A 811 18.41 -13.99 30.27
C ALA A 811 18.27 -13.26 28.93
N MET A 812 17.81 -12.00 28.95
CA MET A 812 17.73 -11.15 27.77
C MET A 812 19.11 -10.78 27.21
N ASP A 813 20.12 -10.58 28.06
CA ASP A 813 21.47 -10.29 27.60
C ASP A 813 22.11 -11.52 26.94
N ALA A 814 21.75 -12.72 27.42
CA ALA A 814 22.19 -14.01 26.89
C ALA A 814 21.37 -14.46 25.66
N ALA A 815 20.23 -13.84 25.39
CA ALA A 815 19.36 -14.20 24.27
C ALA A 815 20.06 -13.88 22.95
N SER A 816 20.23 -14.89 22.11
CA SER A 816 20.65 -14.71 20.72
C SER A 816 19.48 -14.13 19.92
N ARG A 817 19.74 -13.08 19.13
CA ARG A 817 18.81 -12.59 18.11
C ARG A 817 19.51 -12.52 16.77
N ARG A 818 19.04 -13.28 15.76
CA ARG A 818 18.48 -12.76 14.49
C ARG A 818 18.26 -13.86 13.43
N LEU A 819 17.01 -14.01 13.02
CA LEU A 819 16.59 -14.13 11.62
C LEU A 819 15.44 -13.14 11.38
N PRO A 820 15.60 -12.07 10.59
CA PRO A 820 14.46 -11.36 10.01
C PRO A 820 13.98 -12.17 8.80
N SER A 821 13.13 -13.19 9.02
CA SER A 821 12.50 -13.94 7.92
C SER A 821 11.20 -13.30 7.42
N ALA A 822 10.63 -12.32 8.14
CA ALA A 822 9.33 -11.72 7.81
C ALA A 822 9.36 -10.69 6.66
N TRP A 823 10.52 -10.40 6.07
CA TRP A 823 10.69 -9.40 4.98
C TRP A 823 10.78 -10.01 3.58
N ARG A 824 9.95 -11.00 3.29
CA ARG A 824 9.90 -11.55 1.93
C ARG A 824 8.61 -11.16 1.26
N ARG A 825 8.64 -9.98 0.62
CA ARG A 825 7.82 -9.75 -0.57
C ARG A 825 8.10 -10.89 -1.54
N HIS A 826 7.27 -11.90 -1.53
CA HIS A 826 7.12 -12.75 -2.68
C HIS A 826 5.92 -12.20 -3.43
N ASN A 827 6.20 -11.54 -4.54
CA ASN A 827 5.23 -11.62 -5.62
C ASN A 827 5.23 -13.09 -6.04
N VAL A 828 4.07 -13.72 -6.25
CA VAL A 828 3.96 -15.16 -6.56
C VAL A 828 4.93 -15.56 -7.68
N LEU A 829 5.17 -14.67 -8.64
CA LEU A 829 6.13 -14.82 -9.73
C LEU A 829 7.60 -15.03 -9.28
N HIS A 830 8.03 -14.40 -8.19
CA HIS A 830 9.41 -14.49 -7.65
C HIS A 830 9.67 -15.75 -6.81
N ASP A 831 8.63 -16.53 -6.51
CA ASP A 831 8.78 -17.89 -5.98
C ASP A 831 9.04 -18.89 -7.10
N TYR A 832 8.39 -18.71 -8.25
CA TYR A 832 8.62 -19.54 -9.44
C TYR A 832 9.95 -19.22 -10.14
N HIS A 833 10.43 -17.98 -10.06
CA HIS A 833 11.65 -17.51 -10.73
C HIS A 833 12.57 -16.74 -9.75
N PRO A 834 13.26 -17.43 -8.83
CA PRO A 834 14.07 -16.81 -7.78
C PRO A 834 15.27 -15.99 -8.30
N GLU A 835 15.79 -16.32 -9.47
CA GLU A 835 16.85 -15.56 -10.16
C GLU A 835 16.39 -14.13 -10.46
N ALA A 836 15.11 -13.95 -10.84
CA ALA A 836 14.49 -12.67 -11.20
C ALA A 836 13.90 -11.91 -10.00
N ARG A 837 14.16 -12.36 -8.77
CA ARG A 837 13.71 -11.68 -7.56
C ARG A 837 14.33 -10.28 -7.46
N ASN A 838 13.53 -9.29 -7.06
CA ASN A 838 14.00 -7.91 -6.93
C ASN A 838 14.75 -7.68 -5.62
N PHE A 839 15.67 -6.70 -5.66
CA PHE A 839 16.31 -6.14 -4.47
C PHE A 839 15.39 -5.12 -3.81
N VAL A 840 15.54 -4.93 -2.51
CA VAL A 840 14.97 -3.76 -1.82
C VAL A 840 16.10 -2.79 -1.51
N ALA A 841 15.98 -1.55 -1.97
CA ALA A 841 17.02 -0.57 -1.80
C ALA A 841 16.83 0.33 -0.58
N CYS A 842 17.94 0.74 0.03
CA CYS A 842 17.99 1.80 1.05
C CYS A 842 18.87 2.96 0.59
N LYS A 843 18.52 4.17 1.02
CA LYS A 843 19.25 5.41 0.66
C LYS A 843 20.60 5.48 1.37
N THR A 844 21.65 5.83 0.63
CA THR A 844 22.96 6.21 1.17
C THR A 844 23.56 7.39 0.39
N ALA A 845 24.47 8.13 1.01
CA ALA A 845 25.20 9.23 0.37
C ALA A 845 26.53 8.73 -0.20
N GLY A 846 26.99 9.31 -1.31
CA GLY A 846 28.31 8.99 -1.84
C GLY A 846 28.54 9.55 -3.24
N ALA A 847 29.79 9.42 -3.70
CA ALA A 847 30.21 9.78 -5.04
C ALA A 847 29.48 8.93 -6.12
N PRO A 848 29.41 9.41 -7.38
CA PRO A 848 28.87 8.64 -8.50
C PRO A 848 29.45 7.24 -8.57
N ARG A 849 28.62 6.26 -8.90
CA ARG A 849 29.04 4.86 -8.88
C ARG A 849 28.40 4.07 -10.01
N LEU A 850 29.21 3.21 -10.62
CA LEU A 850 28.78 2.24 -11.61
C LEU A 850 28.61 0.87 -10.95
N ASN A 851 27.44 0.26 -11.11
CA ASN A 851 27.08 -1.03 -10.52
C ASN A 851 26.92 -2.09 -11.61
N LEU A 852 27.72 -3.14 -11.60
CA LEU A 852 27.57 -4.29 -12.49
C LEU A 852 26.76 -5.39 -11.79
N LEU A 853 25.63 -5.79 -12.36
CA LEU A 853 24.88 -6.97 -11.94
C LEU A 853 25.22 -8.14 -12.87
N ILE A 854 25.69 -9.24 -12.27
CA ILE A 854 26.00 -10.49 -12.97
C ILE A 854 25.49 -11.68 -12.16
N PRO A 855 25.18 -12.83 -12.80
CA PRO A 855 24.68 -14.01 -12.09
C PRO A 855 25.75 -14.61 -11.17
N THR A 856 26.96 -14.74 -11.69
CA THR A 856 28.12 -15.30 -11.01
C THR A 856 29.39 -14.76 -11.65
N ALA A 857 30.53 -14.86 -10.96
CA ALA A 857 31.88 -14.74 -11.51
C ALA A 857 32.72 -15.98 -11.21
N ASP A 858 32.08 -17.07 -10.79
CA ASP A 858 32.73 -18.36 -10.65
C ASP A 858 33.10 -18.92 -12.03
N THR A 859 34.40 -19.04 -12.26
CA THR A 859 34.99 -19.56 -13.50
C THR A 859 34.72 -21.05 -13.68
N SER A 860 34.39 -21.78 -12.60
CA SER A 860 34.00 -23.19 -12.66
C SER A 860 32.63 -23.42 -13.31
N VAL A 861 31.80 -22.38 -13.46
CA VAL A 861 30.44 -22.49 -14.04
C VAL A 861 30.42 -22.20 -15.55
N GLY A 862 31.48 -21.57 -16.12
CA GLY A 862 31.73 -21.60 -17.58
C GLY A 862 30.95 -20.57 -18.41
N TYR A 863 30.80 -19.34 -17.91
CA TYR A 863 30.20 -18.23 -18.67
C TYR A 863 31.29 -17.33 -19.26
N ALA A 864 31.68 -17.56 -20.52
CA ALA A 864 32.56 -16.63 -21.25
C ALA A 864 32.02 -15.19 -21.14
N GLY A 865 30.75 -14.96 -21.45
CA GLY A 865 30.12 -13.62 -21.40
C GLY A 865 30.21 -12.85 -20.08
N VAL A 866 30.43 -13.52 -18.94
CA VAL A 866 30.65 -12.84 -17.64
C VAL A 866 32.02 -12.16 -17.60
N SER A 867 33.06 -12.82 -18.11
CA SER A 867 34.42 -12.27 -18.15
C SER A 867 34.45 -11.00 -19.02
N GLU A 868 33.83 -11.07 -20.19
CA GLU A 868 33.63 -9.93 -21.08
C GLU A 868 32.82 -8.81 -20.42
N ALA A 869 31.75 -9.14 -19.68
CA ALA A 869 30.96 -8.15 -18.94
C ALA A 869 31.79 -7.40 -17.88
N ILE A 870 32.61 -8.12 -17.10
CA ILE A 870 33.52 -7.52 -16.12
C ILE A 870 34.56 -6.63 -16.83
N ARG A 871 35.13 -7.09 -17.95
CA ARG A 871 36.09 -6.30 -18.73
C ARG A 871 35.49 -5.00 -19.27
N LEU A 872 34.29 -5.06 -19.84
CA LEU A 872 33.55 -3.90 -20.34
C LEU A 872 33.20 -2.92 -19.22
N PHE A 873 32.76 -3.43 -18.07
CA PHE A 873 32.46 -2.64 -16.89
C PHE A 873 33.69 -1.91 -16.33
N VAL A 874 34.80 -2.63 -16.10
CA VAL A 874 36.03 -2.03 -15.55
C VAL A 874 36.61 -1.00 -16.52
N GLY A 875 36.58 -1.28 -17.83
CA GLY A 875 37.03 -0.33 -18.85
C GLY A 875 36.18 0.94 -18.89
N ALA A 876 34.85 0.81 -18.87
CA ALA A 876 33.94 1.95 -18.81
C ALA A 876 34.11 2.76 -17.52
N LEU A 877 34.27 2.09 -16.37
CA LEU A 877 34.57 2.75 -15.09
C LEU A 877 35.87 3.54 -15.15
N SER A 878 36.91 3.00 -15.78
CA SER A 878 38.17 3.71 -15.98
C SER A 878 38.00 4.94 -16.88
N ALA A 879 37.17 4.86 -17.92
CA ALA A 879 36.89 5.97 -18.84
C ALA A 879 36.03 7.08 -18.19
N LEU A 880 35.19 6.75 -17.21
CA LEU A 880 34.43 7.71 -16.39
C LEU A 880 35.32 8.55 -15.46
N GLY A 881 36.55 8.09 -15.18
CA GLY A 881 37.56 8.82 -14.42
C GLY A 881 37.56 8.57 -12.91
N GLU A 882 38.57 9.11 -12.21
CA GLU A 882 38.85 8.78 -10.81
C GLU A 882 37.78 9.23 -9.80
N GLY A 883 36.85 10.11 -10.19
CA GLY A 883 35.74 10.54 -9.33
C GLY A 883 34.66 9.47 -9.11
N TRP A 884 34.69 8.38 -9.89
CA TRP A 884 33.70 7.31 -9.84
C TRP A 884 34.13 6.15 -8.94
N SER A 885 33.13 5.56 -8.28
CA SER A 885 33.25 4.29 -7.57
C SER A 885 32.69 3.15 -8.42
N GLY A 886 33.05 1.91 -8.10
CA GLY A 886 32.62 0.72 -8.84
C GLY A 886 32.13 -0.37 -7.91
N ARG A 887 31.02 -1.02 -8.25
CA ARG A 887 30.52 -2.16 -7.47
C ARG A 887 30.08 -3.29 -8.40
N ILE A 888 30.59 -4.50 -8.18
CA ILE A 888 30.12 -5.72 -8.85
C ILE A 888 29.22 -6.46 -7.88
N ILE A 889 28.03 -6.85 -8.32
CA ILE A 889 27.00 -7.51 -7.51
C ILE A 889 26.73 -8.87 -8.14
N MET A 890 26.98 -9.92 -7.37
CA MET A 890 26.75 -11.31 -7.78
C MET A 890 25.38 -11.76 -7.29
N THR A 891 24.48 -12.12 -8.20
CA THR A 891 23.03 -12.15 -7.93
C THR A 891 22.44 -13.56 -7.81
N ASP A 892 23.15 -14.60 -8.27
CA ASP A 892 22.67 -15.98 -8.30
C ASP A 892 23.63 -16.93 -7.56
N VAL A 893 24.93 -16.85 -7.83
CA VAL A 893 25.96 -17.66 -7.16
C VAL A 893 26.98 -16.75 -6.48
N PRO A 894 27.28 -16.97 -5.18
CA PRO A 894 28.24 -16.16 -4.46
C PRO A 894 29.65 -16.30 -5.04
N PRO A 895 30.55 -15.33 -4.76
CA PRO A 895 31.94 -15.43 -5.15
C PRO A 895 32.58 -16.67 -4.52
N SER A 896 33.15 -17.55 -5.35
CA SER A 896 33.90 -18.71 -4.85
C SER A 896 35.26 -18.26 -4.30
N ASN A 897 35.88 -19.09 -3.45
CA ASN A 897 37.23 -18.83 -2.93
C ASN A 897 38.31 -18.76 -4.03
N MET A 898 37.98 -19.22 -5.23
CA MET A 898 38.86 -19.21 -6.40
C MET A 898 38.67 -17.97 -7.28
N PHE A 899 37.63 -17.17 -7.02
CA PHE A 899 37.39 -15.93 -7.75
C PHE A 899 38.43 -14.88 -7.34
N ILE A 900 39.11 -14.32 -8.34
CA ILE A 900 40.07 -13.24 -8.17
C ILE A 900 39.38 -11.95 -8.63
N PRO A 901 39.09 -10.99 -7.72
CA PRO A 901 38.51 -9.72 -8.08
C PRO A 901 39.39 -8.93 -9.08
N PRO A 902 38.80 -8.08 -9.94
CA PRO A 902 39.58 -7.18 -10.78
C PRO A 902 40.53 -6.31 -9.96
N ASN A 903 41.63 -5.87 -10.57
CA ASN A 903 42.63 -5.05 -9.86
C ASN A 903 41.99 -3.85 -9.15
N GLY A 904 42.25 -3.72 -7.85
CA GLY A 904 41.73 -2.66 -6.99
C GLY A 904 40.34 -2.92 -6.40
N PHE A 905 39.61 -3.93 -6.86
CA PHE A 905 38.33 -4.33 -6.28
C PHE A 905 38.55 -5.21 -5.05
N ARG A 906 37.78 -4.96 -3.99
CA ARG A 906 37.80 -5.75 -2.77
C ARG A 906 36.53 -6.60 -2.66
N LEU A 907 36.69 -7.87 -2.33
CA LEU A 907 35.57 -8.72 -1.95
C LEU A 907 35.03 -8.26 -0.59
N VAL A 908 33.71 -8.05 -0.52
CA VAL A 908 33.02 -7.63 0.70
C VAL A 908 31.79 -8.50 0.93
N GLU A 909 31.43 -8.66 2.19
CA GLU A 909 30.42 -9.63 2.59
C GLU A 909 28.99 -9.07 2.55
N SER A 910 28.84 -7.75 2.47
CA SER A 910 27.56 -7.04 2.56
C SER A 910 27.53 -5.75 1.72
N PHE A 911 26.33 -5.25 1.42
CA PHE A 911 26.13 -3.96 0.77
C PHE A 911 26.59 -2.80 1.65
N GLU A 912 26.46 -2.91 2.98
CA GLU A 912 26.99 -1.91 3.90
C GLU A 912 28.53 -1.84 3.87
N GLU A 913 29.23 -2.98 3.92
CA GLU A 913 30.70 -3.02 3.82
C GLU A 913 31.17 -2.48 2.45
N SER A 914 30.34 -2.65 1.41
CA SER A 914 30.61 -2.10 0.08
C SER A 914 30.75 -0.58 0.07
N GLU A 915 30.12 0.14 1.01
CA GLU A 915 30.22 1.60 1.12
C GLU A 915 31.56 2.08 1.68
N ALA A 916 32.27 1.24 2.44
CA ALA A 916 33.56 1.59 3.04
C ALA A 916 34.72 1.55 2.01
N THR A 917 34.44 1.17 0.77
CA THR A 917 35.46 0.99 -0.27
C THR A 917 35.05 1.65 -1.57
N LYS A 918 36.04 2.08 -2.35
CA LYS A 918 35.78 2.71 -3.66
C LYS A 918 35.39 1.69 -4.73
N TYR A 919 36.00 0.50 -4.69
CA TYR A 919 35.76 -0.58 -5.64
C TYR A 919 35.47 -1.88 -4.87
N SER A 920 34.27 -2.42 -5.03
CA SER A 920 33.81 -3.59 -4.27
C SER A 920 33.21 -4.67 -5.16
N VAL A 921 33.35 -5.93 -4.72
CA VAL A 921 32.58 -7.07 -5.21
C VAL A 921 31.73 -7.57 -4.05
N VAL A 922 30.42 -7.56 -4.23
CA VAL A 922 29.43 -7.87 -3.19
C VAL A 922 28.67 -9.14 -3.57
N ASN A 923 28.48 -10.01 -2.59
CA ASN A 923 27.52 -11.10 -2.69
C ASN A 923 26.08 -10.56 -2.52
N GLY A 924 25.34 -10.46 -3.63
CA GLY A 924 23.93 -10.05 -3.67
C GLY A 924 22.95 -11.22 -3.85
N CYS A 925 23.35 -12.47 -3.57
CA CYS A 925 22.50 -13.64 -3.78
C CYS A 925 21.35 -13.72 -2.76
N ASP A 926 21.55 -13.19 -1.54
CA ASP A 926 20.51 -13.11 -0.51
C ASP A 926 19.75 -11.77 -0.55
N LYS A 927 18.98 -11.59 -1.63
CA LYS A 927 18.18 -10.38 -1.93
C LYS A 927 17.13 -10.00 -0.87
N LEU A 928 16.95 -10.85 0.14
CA LEU A 928 15.96 -10.73 1.21
C LEU A 928 16.62 -10.61 2.60
N GLY A 929 17.93 -10.87 2.69
CA GLY A 929 18.68 -10.81 3.95
C GLY A 929 19.31 -9.43 4.21
N GLU A 930 19.41 -8.59 3.19
CA GLU A 930 20.05 -7.27 3.28
C GLU A 930 19.45 -6.28 2.27
N PHE A 931 19.38 -5.00 2.66
CA PHE A 931 19.04 -3.91 1.75
C PHE A 931 20.22 -3.56 0.84
N LEU A 932 19.95 -3.36 -0.44
CA LEU A 932 20.93 -2.83 -1.37
C LEU A 932 21.07 -1.32 -1.16
N THR A 933 22.28 -0.85 -0.92
CA THR A 933 22.56 0.59 -0.72
C THR A 933 22.57 1.34 -2.07
N LEU A 934 21.77 2.40 -2.20
CA LEU A 934 21.71 3.26 -3.38
C LEU A 934 22.21 4.69 -3.12
N ARG A 935 22.98 5.23 -4.06
CA ARG A 935 23.44 6.62 -4.12
C ARG A 935 22.66 7.40 -5.19
N GLN A 936 22.61 8.72 -5.06
CA GLN A 936 21.92 9.59 -6.03
C GLN A 936 22.45 9.41 -7.46
N LYS A 937 23.75 9.20 -7.66
CA LYS A 937 24.38 9.02 -8.97
C LYS A 937 24.82 7.58 -9.22
N ASP A 938 24.00 6.61 -8.79
CA ASP A 938 24.18 5.19 -9.15
C ASP A 938 23.65 4.92 -10.57
N PHE A 939 24.51 4.32 -11.41
CA PHE A 939 24.16 3.76 -12.72
C PHE A 939 24.37 2.25 -12.70
N PHE A 940 23.65 1.53 -13.56
CA PHE A 940 23.64 0.08 -13.59
C PHE A 940 24.09 -0.48 -14.94
N VAL A 941 24.81 -1.59 -14.87
CA VAL A 941 25.24 -2.41 -16.00
C VAL A 941 24.73 -3.82 -15.76
N ALA A 942 24.10 -4.44 -16.75
CA ALA A 942 23.64 -5.82 -16.67
C ALA A 942 23.98 -6.60 -17.94
N SER A 943 24.15 -7.92 -17.81
CA SER A 943 24.36 -8.83 -18.95
C SER A 943 23.19 -9.78 -19.15
N ALA A 944 22.85 -10.58 -18.13
CA ALA A 944 21.71 -11.51 -18.18
C ALA A 944 20.36 -10.77 -18.07
N TRP A 945 19.32 -11.30 -18.71
CA TRP A 945 18.02 -10.65 -18.77
C TRP A 945 17.38 -10.42 -17.39
N TRP A 946 17.49 -11.37 -16.45
CA TRP A 946 16.93 -11.19 -15.11
C TRP A 946 17.67 -10.12 -14.30
N ASN A 947 18.97 -9.93 -14.54
CA ASN A 947 19.74 -8.82 -13.96
C ASN A 947 19.37 -7.48 -14.59
N ALA A 948 19.04 -7.44 -15.87
CA ALA A 948 18.51 -6.24 -16.51
C ALA A 948 17.15 -5.86 -15.90
N SER A 949 16.26 -6.84 -15.70
CA SER A 949 14.97 -6.64 -15.02
C SER A 949 15.16 -6.06 -13.59
N GLN A 950 16.07 -6.64 -12.80
CA GLN A 950 16.44 -6.12 -11.48
C GLN A 950 17.00 -4.70 -11.53
N ALA A 951 17.83 -4.40 -12.52
CA ALA A 951 18.40 -3.07 -12.68
C ALA A 951 17.34 -2.02 -13.05
N PHE A 952 16.35 -2.35 -13.88
CA PHE A 952 15.22 -1.46 -14.16
C PHE A 952 14.40 -1.16 -12.91
N ASP A 953 14.16 -2.16 -12.06
CA ASP A 953 13.50 -1.97 -10.77
C ASP A 953 14.34 -1.10 -9.83
N LEU A 954 15.64 -1.32 -9.73
CA LEU A 954 16.56 -0.48 -8.95
C LEU A 954 16.62 0.97 -9.46
N ILE A 955 16.56 1.20 -10.77
CA ILE A 955 16.45 2.54 -11.37
C ILE A 955 15.13 3.20 -10.94
N ASN A 956 14.01 2.47 -10.97
CA ASN A 956 12.72 2.98 -10.51
C ASN A 956 12.77 3.34 -9.01
N GLN A 957 13.38 2.48 -8.19
CA GLN A 957 13.58 2.76 -6.77
C GLN A 957 14.47 4.00 -6.57
N ALA A 958 15.57 4.14 -7.31
CA ALA A 958 16.43 5.32 -7.27
C ALA A 958 15.68 6.61 -7.64
N ASN A 959 14.87 6.58 -8.70
CA ASN A 959 14.07 7.73 -9.12
C ASN A 959 13.02 8.12 -8.07
N LYS A 960 12.41 7.14 -7.38
CA LYS A 960 11.49 7.39 -6.26
C LYS A 960 12.19 7.96 -5.03
N ILE A 961 13.40 7.47 -4.71
CA ILE A 961 14.17 7.88 -3.52
C ILE A 961 14.80 9.26 -3.69
N PHE A 962 15.30 9.58 -4.89
CA PHE A 962 16.12 10.76 -5.15
C PHE A 962 15.49 11.79 -6.08
N GLY A 963 14.35 11.49 -6.70
CA GLY A 963 13.83 12.26 -7.83
C GLY A 963 14.65 12.07 -9.11
N THR A 964 14.27 12.84 -10.13
CA THR A 964 14.89 12.83 -11.47
C THR A 964 15.56 14.16 -11.85
N ASP A 965 15.61 15.14 -10.96
CA ASP A 965 16.12 16.49 -11.25
C ASP A 965 17.58 16.43 -11.75
N GLY A 966 17.76 16.76 -13.04
CA GLY A 966 19.05 16.76 -13.73
C GLY A 966 19.71 15.38 -13.92
N ILE A 967 19.02 14.25 -13.66
CA ILE A 967 19.60 12.91 -13.82
C ILE A 967 18.59 11.94 -14.47
N HIS A 968 18.87 11.55 -15.72
CA HIS A 968 18.11 10.56 -16.48
C HIS A 968 18.80 9.19 -16.46
N ARG A 969 18.62 8.42 -15.39
CA ARG A 969 19.28 7.11 -15.20
C ARG A 969 18.83 6.10 -16.27
N LYS A 970 19.78 5.61 -17.08
CA LYS A 970 19.58 4.52 -18.07
C LYS A 970 20.39 3.28 -17.68
N LEU A 971 19.88 2.10 -18.03
CA LEU A 971 20.59 0.83 -17.92
C LEU A 971 21.62 0.70 -19.05
N VAL A 972 22.88 0.40 -18.73
CA VAL A 972 23.84 -0.10 -19.73
C VAL A 972 23.63 -1.61 -19.89
N TYR A 973 23.01 -2.02 -20.98
CA TYR A 973 22.62 -3.41 -21.20
C TYR A 973 23.61 -4.09 -22.15
N LEU A 974 24.43 -5.01 -21.62
CA LEU A 974 25.42 -5.78 -22.37
C LEU A 974 24.75 -6.99 -23.03
N VAL A 975 24.11 -6.79 -24.18
CA VAL A 975 23.38 -7.83 -24.91
C VAL A 975 24.36 -8.83 -25.55
N GLN A 976 24.45 -10.02 -24.97
CA GLN A 976 25.37 -11.08 -25.42
C GLN A 976 24.76 -12.00 -26.49
N ASP A 977 23.45 -12.17 -26.47
CA ASP A 977 22.68 -13.02 -27.38
C ASP A 977 21.20 -12.57 -27.34
N ASP A 978 20.35 -13.18 -28.16
CA ASP A 978 18.89 -13.11 -27.98
C ASP A 978 18.44 -14.13 -26.94
N GLU A 979 18.43 -13.72 -25.67
CA GLU A 979 18.20 -14.61 -24.52
C GLU A 979 16.77 -15.15 -24.46
N ARG A 980 15.84 -14.60 -25.27
CA ARG A 980 14.48 -15.16 -25.44
C ARG A 980 14.57 -16.60 -25.94
N GLY A 981 15.51 -16.90 -26.83
CA GLY A 981 15.75 -18.23 -27.38
C GLY A 981 16.29 -19.26 -26.38
N PHE A 982 16.65 -18.85 -25.16
CA PHE A 982 17.13 -19.80 -24.14
C PHE A 982 15.98 -20.56 -23.46
N ASN A 983 14.75 -20.08 -23.63
CA ASN A 983 13.55 -20.67 -23.06
C ASN A 983 12.50 -20.86 -24.16
N ALA A 984 11.73 -21.95 -24.11
CA ALA A 984 10.52 -22.06 -24.92
C ALA A 984 9.52 -20.96 -24.54
N TRP A 985 8.52 -20.69 -25.39
CA TRP A 985 7.43 -19.75 -25.08
C TRP A 985 6.81 -20.08 -23.71
N SER A 986 7.07 -19.18 -22.76
CA SER A 986 6.83 -19.37 -21.33
C SER A 986 6.93 -18.03 -20.62
N THR A 987 6.69 -18.02 -19.31
CA THR A 987 6.89 -16.84 -18.46
C THR A 987 8.32 -16.28 -18.58
N LYS A 988 9.35 -17.12 -18.53
CA LYS A 988 10.75 -16.67 -18.66
C LYS A 988 11.03 -16.03 -20.02
N PHE A 989 10.46 -16.59 -21.09
CA PHE A 989 10.53 -16.00 -22.42
C PHE A 989 9.95 -14.58 -22.42
N LYS A 990 8.73 -14.40 -21.90
CA LYS A 990 8.05 -13.11 -21.91
C LYS A 990 8.74 -12.07 -21.03
N LEU A 991 9.21 -12.48 -19.84
CA LEU A 991 9.96 -11.62 -18.93
C LEU A 991 11.29 -11.17 -19.54
N CYS A 992 11.99 -12.06 -20.24
CA CYS A 992 13.19 -11.71 -21.01
C CYS A 992 12.85 -10.69 -22.11
N ASP A 993 11.79 -10.95 -22.88
CA ASP A 993 11.34 -10.06 -23.96
C ASP A 993 11.00 -8.65 -23.47
N ASP A 994 10.38 -8.51 -22.30
CA ASP A 994 10.09 -7.20 -21.69
C ASP A 994 11.37 -6.38 -21.44
N THR A 995 12.49 -7.02 -21.12
CA THR A 995 13.75 -6.30 -20.88
C THR A 995 14.31 -5.59 -22.11
N TYR A 996 13.88 -6.00 -23.32
CA TYR A 996 14.29 -5.38 -24.58
C TYR A 996 13.37 -4.22 -25.00
N ASN A 997 12.21 -4.04 -24.35
CA ASN A 997 11.17 -3.09 -24.76
C ASN A 997 11.26 -1.74 -23.99
N HIS A 998 12.47 -1.21 -23.82
CA HIS A 998 12.74 -0.01 -23.00
C HIS A 998 13.64 1.01 -23.73
N LEU A 999 13.14 1.53 -24.85
CA LEU A 999 13.86 2.40 -25.79
C LEU A 999 14.56 3.60 -25.12
N ASP A 1000 13.83 4.33 -24.28
CA ASP A 1000 14.26 5.57 -23.65
C ASP A 1000 15.14 5.33 -22.40
N ARG A 1001 15.15 4.10 -21.87
CA ARG A 1001 15.78 3.74 -20.60
C ARG A 1001 17.03 2.86 -20.74
N THR A 1002 17.47 2.58 -21.97
CA THR A 1002 18.53 1.61 -22.25
C THR A 1002 19.66 2.20 -23.09
N ILE A 1003 20.90 1.84 -22.75
CA ILE A 1003 22.12 2.00 -23.57
C ILE A 1003 22.56 0.59 -23.96
N ALA A 1004 22.18 0.13 -25.14
CA ALA A 1004 22.47 -1.24 -25.59
C ALA A 1004 23.91 -1.36 -26.10
N VAL A 1005 24.62 -2.40 -25.63
CA VAL A 1005 25.95 -2.79 -26.08
C VAL A 1005 25.87 -4.21 -26.64
N PHE A 1006 25.86 -4.36 -27.97
CA PHE A 1006 25.71 -5.66 -28.64
C PHE A 1006 27.05 -6.37 -28.81
N ASN A 1007 27.11 -7.64 -28.42
CA ASN A 1007 28.24 -8.51 -28.71
C ASN A 1007 28.15 -9.03 -30.15
N THR A 1008 28.98 -8.44 -31.02
CA THR A 1008 29.13 -8.60 -32.48
C THR A 1008 28.18 -7.78 -33.37
N PRO A 1009 28.63 -7.35 -34.57
CA PRO A 1009 27.80 -6.67 -35.55
C PRO A 1009 26.57 -7.48 -36.01
N ILE A 1010 26.68 -8.81 -36.05
CA ILE A 1010 25.60 -9.70 -36.50
C ILE A 1010 24.43 -9.64 -35.52
N LEU A 1011 24.72 -9.65 -34.21
CA LEU A 1011 23.70 -9.51 -33.18
C LEU A 1011 23.04 -8.13 -33.20
N ALA A 1012 23.82 -7.07 -33.46
CA ALA A 1012 23.27 -5.72 -33.60
C ALA A 1012 22.30 -5.63 -34.80
N GLU A 1013 22.61 -6.30 -35.92
CA GLU A 1013 21.73 -6.35 -37.09
C GLU A 1013 20.42 -7.11 -36.79
N HIS A 1014 20.49 -8.22 -36.05
CA HIS A 1014 19.31 -8.98 -35.59
C HIS A 1014 18.33 -8.08 -34.81
N PHE A 1015 18.86 -7.23 -33.93
CA PHE A 1015 18.08 -6.33 -33.11
C PHE A 1015 17.77 -4.97 -33.76
N ALA A 1016 18.20 -4.71 -35.00
CA ALA A 1016 18.00 -3.42 -35.67
C ALA A 1016 16.51 -3.02 -35.80
N ASN A 1017 15.62 -4.01 -35.94
CA ASN A 1017 14.17 -3.78 -35.99
C ASN A 1017 13.49 -3.70 -34.62
N HIS A 1018 14.19 -4.08 -33.54
CA HIS A 1018 13.62 -4.27 -32.21
C HIS A 1018 13.69 -3.01 -31.32
N ARG A 1019 14.17 -1.86 -31.83
CA ARG A 1019 14.16 -0.54 -31.16
C ARG A 1019 14.48 -0.59 -29.65
N ILE A 1020 15.54 -1.33 -29.29
CA ILE A 1020 15.93 -1.55 -27.88
C ILE A 1020 16.49 -0.28 -27.23
N SER A 1021 17.17 0.58 -28.02
CA SER A 1021 17.71 1.86 -27.57
C SER A 1021 17.73 2.87 -28.71
N ASP A 1022 17.71 4.17 -28.39
CA ASP A 1022 17.84 5.30 -29.34
C ASP A 1022 19.26 5.45 -29.95
N GLY A 1023 20.03 4.37 -29.96
CA GLY A 1023 21.43 4.29 -30.36
C GLY A 1023 22.12 3.14 -29.63
N SER A 1024 22.88 2.33 -30.38
CA SER A 1024 23.54 1.13 -29.84
C SER A 1024 25.04 1.17 -30.05
N ILE A 1025 25.78 0.63 -29.09
CA ILE A 1025 27.23 0.43 -29.18
C ILE A 1025 27.48 -1.00 -29.65
N VAL A 1026 28.33 -1.19 -30.65
CA VAL A 1026 28.68 -2.51 -31.17
C VAL A 1026 30.06 -2.91 -30.69
N TYR A 1027 30.16 -4.01 -29.95
CA TYR A 1027 31.43 -4.59 -29.55
C TYR A 1027 31.92 -5.61 -30.59
N LYS A 1028 33.18 -5.49 -31.00
CA LYS A 1028 33.88 -6.40 -31.91
C LYS A 1028 34.90 -7.22 -31.10
N PRO A 1029 34.51 -8.42 -30.62
CA PRO A 1029 35.42 -9.28 -29.87
C PRO A 1029 36.49 -9.86 -30.80
N PRO A 1030 37.77 -9.86 -30.40
CA PRO A 1030 38.81 -10.56 -31.14
C PRO A 1030 38.81 -12.05 -30.76
N ILE A 1031 39.40 -12.90 -31.62
CA ILE A 1031 39.79 -14.25 -31.22
C ILE A 1031 40.76 -14.18 -30.02
N ASN A 1032 40.65 -15.15 -29.12
CA ASN A 1032 41.54 -15.22 -27.96
C ASN A 1032 43.00 -15.27 -28.43
N HIS A 1033 43.84 -14.37 -27.91
CA HIS A 1033 45.25 -14.26 -28.28
C HIS A 1033 46.02 -15.57 -28.08
N ASP A 1034 45.73 -16.33 -27.02
CA ASP A 1034 46.40 -17.60 -26.74
C ASP A 1034 46.01 -18.68 -27.76
N LEU A 1035 44.84 -18.53 -28.39
CA LEU A 1035 44.35 -19.39 -29.47
C LEU A 1035 44.74 -18.87 -30.86
N MET A 1036 45.56 -17.82 -30.98
CA MET A 1036 45.99 -17.38 -32.31
C MET A 1036 46.77 -18.49 -33.02
N PRO A 1037 46.43 -18.82 -34.28
CA PRO A 1037 47.14 -19.83 -35.04
C PRO A 1037 48.56 -19.35 -35.31
N SER A 1038 49.54 -20.27 -35.20
CA SER A 1038 50.95 -19.99 -35.49
C SER A 1038 51.30 -20.48 -36.89
N ASP A 1039 51.33 -21.81 -37.06
CA ASP A 1039 51.50 -22.49 -38.35
C ASP A 1039 50.25 -23.32 -38.66
N ILE A 1040 49.63 -23.08 -39.82
CA ILE A 1040 48.45 -23.83 -40.26
C ILE A 1040 48.91 -25.07 -41.03
N LEU A 1041 48.67 -26.26 -40.48
CA LEU A 1041 48.97 -27.52 -41.15
C LEU A 1041 48.09 -27.70 -42.40
N PRO A 1042 48.65 -28.22 -43.52
CA PRO A 1042 47.86 -28.64 -44.68
C PRO A 1042 46.78 -29.64 -44.28
N TYR A 1043 45.63 -29.60 -44.95
CA TYR A 1043 44.46 -30.43 -44.62
C TYR A 1043 44.81 -31.94 -44.60
N ALA A 1044 45.54 -32.45 -45.60
CA ALA A 1044 46.04 -33.82 -45.66
C ALA A 1044 47.04 -34.23 -44.55
N ALA A 1045 47.69 -33.27 -43.89
CA ALA A 1045 48.64 -33.55 -42.80
C ALA A 1045 47.97 -33.69 -41.42
N ARG A 1046 46.67 -33.33 -41.32
CA ARG A 1046 45.88 -33.38 -40.07
C ARG A 1046 45.38 -34.78 -39.72
N ASP A 1047 45.12 -35.00 -38.44
CA ASP A 1047 44.53 -36.23 -37.93
C ASP A 1047 43.09 -36.37 -38.42
N LYS A 1048 42.66 -37.61 -38.72
CA LYS A 1048 41.25 -37.97 -38.97
C LYS A 1048 40.42 -37.88 -37.68
N THR A 1049 40.27 -36.67 -37.16
CA THR A 1049 39.54 -36.33 -35.95
C THR A 1049 38.42 -35.35 -36.31
N VAL A 1050 37.21 -35.64 -35.83
CA VAL A 1050 36.05 -34.74 -35.87
C VAL A 1050 35.81 -34.17 -34.48
N LEU A 1051 35.85 -32.84 -34.36
CA LEU A 1051 35.49 -32.14 -33.12
C LEU A 1051 34.00 -31.82 -33.11
N LEU A 1052 33.33 -32.19 -32.02
CA LEU A 1052 31.93 -31.88 -31.74
C LEU A 1052 31.88 -30.82 -30.63
N TYR A 1053 31.36 -29.63 -30.91
CA TYR A 1053 31.12 -28.64 -29.85
C TYR A 1053 29.82 -28.96 -29.10
N ALA A 1054 29.95 -29.49 -27.89
CA ALA A 1054 28.85 -30.06 -27.11
C ALA A 1054 28.75 -29.40 -25.73
N ARG A 1055 27.58 -28.81 -25.45
CA ARG A 1055 27.21 -28.18 -24.17
C ARG A 1055 25.81 -28.61 -23.74
N PRO A 1056 25.66 -29.71 -23.00
CA PRO A 1056 24.36 -30.22 -22.59
C PRO A 1056 23.47 -29.21 -21.85
N HIS A 1057 24.03 -28.28 -21.06
CA HIS A 1057 23.20 -27.27 -20.37
C HIS A 1057 22.60 -26.24 -21.34
N ALA A 1058 23.16 -26.09 -22.53
CA ALA A 1058 22.75 -25.10 -23.52
C ALA A 1058 22.03 -25.80 -24.68
N ALA A 1059 20.70 -25.97 -24.56
CA ALA A 1059 19.87 -26.64 -25.57
C ALA A 1059 20.08 -26.10 -26.99
N ARG A 1060 20.41 -24.79 -27.14
CA ARG A 1060 20.75 -24.15 -28.42
C ARG A 1060 21.94 -24.77 -29.14
N ASN A 1061 22.82 -25.53 -28.46
CA ASN A 1061 23.93 -26.24 -29.09
C ASN A 1061 23.54 -27.61 -29.67
N SER A 1062 22.28 -28.05 -29.52
CA SER A 1062 21.68 -29.20 -30.24
C SER A 1062 22.49 -30.51 -30.13
N ILE A 1063 22.90 -30.89 -28.91
CA ILE A 1063 23.76 -32.06 -28.67
C ILE A 1063 23.13 -33.38 -29.14
N ASP A 1064 21.83 -33.51 -28.98
CA ASP A 1064 21.00 -34.63 -29.39
C ASP A 1064 20.95 -34.76 -30.93
N PHE A 1065 21.02 -33.64 -31.65
CA PHE A 1065 21.19 -33.65 -33.10
C PHE A 1065 22.63 -34.01 -33.52
N LEU A 1066 23.65 -33.54 -32.78
CA LEU A 1066 25.04 -33.97 -32.99
C LEU A 1066 25.19 -35.49 -32.84
N ASP A 1067 24.59 -36.07 -31.80
CA ASP A 1067 24.60 -37.52 -31.57
C ASP A 1067 23.94 -38.29 -32.72
N ALA A 1068 22.81 -37.79 -33.23
CA ALA A 1068 22.14 -38.36 -34.39
C ALA A 1068 22.99 -38.31 -35.67
N ILE A 1069 23.72 -37.22 -35.92
CA ILE A 1069 24.65 -37.10 -37.05
C ILE A 1069 25.76 -38.13 -36.95
N VAL A 1070 26.34 -38.33 -35.75
CA VAL A 1070 27.39 -39.33 -35.55
C VAL A 1070 26.86 -40.72 -35.88
N ASP A 1071 25.71 -41.13 -35.35
CA ASP A 1071 25.16 -42.46 -35.66
C ASP A 1071 24.89 -42.63 -37.16
N GLU A 1072 24.29 -41.62 -37.79
CA GLU A 1072 23.96 -41.63 -39.20
C GLU A 1072 25.20 -41.69 -40.10
N CYS A 1073 26.31 -41.04 -39.72
CA CYS A 1073 27.58 -41.16 -40.46
C CYS A 1073 28.06 -42.61 -40.53
N TYR A 1074 28.02 -43.34 -39.41
CA TYR A 1074 28.42 -44.75 -39.41
C TYR A 1074 27.38 -45.67 -40.04
N HIS A 1075 26.09 -45.35 -39.94
CA HIS A 1075 25.03 -46.12 -40.59
C HIS A 1075 25.12 -46.02 -42.12
N SER A 1076 25.32 -44.80 -42.63
CA SER A 1076 25.39 -44.51 -44.07
C SER A 1076 26.70 -44.95 -44.73
N ASP A 1077 27.86 -44.82 -44.05
CA ASP A 1077 29.14 -45.32 -44.56
C ASP A 1077 30.16 -45.65 -43.46
N TYR A 1078 29.95 -46.81 -42.83
CA TYR A 1078 30.86 -47.35 -41.83
C TYR A 1078 32.32 -47.43 -42.33
N SER A 1079 32.55 -47.78 -43.59
CA SER A 1079 33.89 -48.02 -44.12
C SER A 1079 34.73 -46.75 -44.18
N TYR A 1080 34.09 -45.60 -44.45
CA TYR A 1080 34.75 -44.31 -44.45
C TYR A 1080 35.04 -43.80 -43.03
N TRP A 1081 34.06 -43.91 -42.12
CA TRP A 1081 34.12 -43.30 -40.79
C TRP A 1081 34.79 -44.14 -39.70
N LYS A 1082 34.99 -45.45 -39.92
CA LYS A 1082 35.60 -46.37 -38.92
C LYS A 1082 36.99 -45.93 -38.43
N ASP A 1083 37.77 -45.24 -39.27
CA ASP A 1083 39.13 -44.80 -38.95
C ASP A 1083 39.19 -43.36 -38.42
N TRP A 1084 38.02 -42.72 -38.20
CA TRP A 1084 37.92 -41.38 -37.65
C TRP A 1084 37.66 -41.41 -36.14
N ARG A 1085 38.28 -40.48 -35.42
CA ARG A 1085 38.00 -40.23 -34.00
C ARG A 1085 36.99 -39.12 -33.86
N TRP A 1086 35.99 -39.29 -32.98
CA TRP A 1086 35.00 -38.27 -32.67
C TRP A 1086 35.22 -37.78 -31.24
N ILE A 1087 35.46 -36.48 -31.08
CA ILE A 1087 35.80 -35.90 -29.79
C ILE A 1087 34.79 -34.80 -29.47
N ALA A 1088 34.07 -34.95 -28.37
CA ALA A 1088 33.17 -33.93 -27.83
C ALA A 1088 33.92 -33.01 -26.86
N ILE A 1089 33.85 -31.71 -27.12
CA ILE A 1089 34.51 -30.63 -26.37
C ILE A 1089 33.50 -29.56 -25.97
N GLY A 1090 33.80 -28.81 -24.91
CA GLY A 1090 33.05 -27.61 -24.50
C GLY A 1090 32.56 -27.68 -23.05
N GLU A 1091 31.98 -28.79 -22.64
CA GLU A 1091 31.48 -29.00 -21.28
C GLU A 1091 31.63 -30.46 -20.83
N ASP A 1092 31.92 -30.67 -19.54
CA ASP A 1092 31.98 -32.00 -18.95
C ASP A 1092 30.58 -32.61 -18.80
N PHE A 1093 30.37 -33.82 -19.31
CA PHE A 1093 29.13 -34.57 -19.13
C PHE A 1093 29.35 -36.08 -19.21
N ASP A 1094 28.41 -36.84 -18.63
CA ASP A 1094 28.45 -38.29 -18.74
C ASP A 1094 28.11 -38.72 -20.17
N LYS A 1095 29.08 -39.36 -20.83
CA LYS A 1095 28.91 -39.90 -22.18
C LYS A 1095 27.72 -40.86 -22.29
N SER A 1096 27.25 -41.47 -21.20
CA SER A 1096 26.07 -42.35 -21.19
C SER A 1096 24.80 -41.65 -21.67
N ALA A 1097 24.75 -40.31 -21.64
CA ALA A 1097 23.66 -39.51 -22.17
C ALA A 1097 23.53 -39.59 -23.71
N LEU A 1098 24.60 -40.00 -24.41
CA LEU A 1098 24.60 -40.13 -25.87
C LEU A 1098 24.24 -41.57 -26.28
N LYS A 1099 23.39 -41.72 -27.29
CA LYS A 1099 23.10 -43.02 -27.90
C LYS A 1099 24.32 -43.57 -28.64
N SER A 1100 25.17 -42.69 -29.18
CA SER A 1100 26.43 -43.06 -29.83
C SER A 1100 27.63 -43.05 -28.89
N ALA A 1101 27.45 -43.14 -27.57
CA ALA A 1101 28.51 -43.04 -26.54
C ALA A 1101 29.76 -43.90 -26.78
N ARG A 1102 29.61 -45.05 -27.46
CA ARG A 1102 30.74 -45.94 -27.79
C ARG A 1102 31.67 -45.39 -28.86
N ARG A 1103 31.22 -44.39 -29.63
CA ARG A 1103 31.91 -43.81 -30.78
C ARG A 1103 32.51 -42.43 -30.47
N ILE A 1104 32.09 -41.80 -29.38
CA ILE A 1104 32.42 -40.41 -29.02
C ILE A 1104 33.29 -40.40 -27.75
N ASP A 1105 34.45 -39.76 -27.83
CA ASP A 1105 35.31 -39.46 -26.67
C ASP A 1105 34.93 -38.09 -26.11
N VAL A 1106 34.45 -38.04 -24.86
CA VAL A 1106 34.07 -36.79 -24.20
C VAL A 1106 35.28 -36.25 -23.45
N ARG A 1107 35.82 -35.13 -23.92
CA ARG A 1107 36.94 -34.42 -23.27
C ARG A 1107 36.49 -33.24 -22.43
N GLY A 1108 35.25 -32.81 -22.62
CA GLY A 1108 34.61 -31.77 -21.84
C GLY A 1108 35.36 -30.45 -21.86
N ARG A 1109 35.60 -29.84 -20.69
CA ARG A 1109 36.31 -28.57 -20.58
C ARG A 1109 37.82 -28.79 -20.65
N MET A 1110 38.50 -27.97 -21.45
CA MET A 1110 39.92 -28.12 -21.74
C MET A 1110 40.70 -26.86 -21.40
N SER A 1111 41.98 -27.02 -21.11
CA SER A 1111 42.91 -25.89 -21.06
C SER A 1111 43.01 -25.23 -22.45
N LEU A 1112 43.33 -23.94 -22.51
CA LEU A 1112 43.53 -23.26 -23.79
C LEU A 1112 44.68 -23.88 -24.59
N GLU A 1113 45.71 -24.41 -23.92
CA GLU A 1113 46.84 -25.09 -24.55
C GLU A 1113 46.40 -26.42 -25.20
N ASP A 1114 45.69 -27.27 -24.47
CA ASP A 1114 45.18 -28.55 -25.00
C ASP A 1114 44.15 -28.32 -26.11
N TYR A 1115 43.29 -27.30 -25.95
CA TYR A 1115 42.32 -26.93 -26.96
C TYR A 1115 43.00 -26.44 -28.24
N LYS A 1116 44.01 -25.56 -28.12
CA LYS A 1116 44.81 -25.11 -29.27
C LYS A 1116 45.49 -26.27 -30.00
N LEU A 1117 46.05 -27.22 -29.25
CA LEU A 1117 46.65 -28.42 -29.82
C LEU A 1117 45.62 -29.26 -30.58
N LEU A 1118 44.40 -29.42 -30.07
CA LEU A 1118 43.32 -30.08 -30.80
C LEU A 1118 42.93 -29.32 -32.07
N LEU A 1119 42.76 -28.00 -32.00
CA LEU A 1119 42.41 -27.16 -33.15
C LEU A 1119 43.47 -27.25 -34.27
N ALA A 1120 44.75 -27.28 -33.90
CA ALA A 1120 45.86 -27.38 -34.85
C ALA A 1120 45.91 -28.75 -35.58
N ASN A 1121 45.49 -29.83 -34.92
CA ASN A 1121 45.66 -31.20 -35.43
C ASN A 1121 44.38 -31.82 -35.99
N ALA A 1122 43.20 -31.44 -35.51
CA ALA A 1122 41.95 -32.00 -35.99
C ALA A 1122 41.65 -31.57 -37.43
N ARG A 1123 41.03 -32.47 -38.20
CA ARG A 1123 40.74 -32.24 -39.63
C ARG A 1123 39.35 -31.63 -39.85
N LEU A 1124 38.38 -31.99 -39.04
CA LEU A 1124 36.98 -31.61 -39.22
C LEU A 1124 36.37 -31.11 -37.92
N GLY A 1125 35.50 -30.12 -38.00
CA GLY A 1125 34.71 -29.62 -36.87
C GLY A 1125 33.24 -29.54 -37.22
N ILE A 1126 32.38 -29.79 -36.23
CA ILE A 1126 30.96 -29.45 -36.30
C ILE A 1126 30.54 -28.73 -35.03
N SER A 1127 29.96 -27.55 -35.21
CA SER A 1127 29.55 -26.68 -34.11
C SER A 1127 28.21 -26.04 -34.43
N LEU A 1128 27.20 -26.37 -33.63
CA LEU A 1128 25.83 -25.92 -33.81
C LEU A 1128 25.47 -24.84 -32.80
N MET A 1129 24.65 -23.89 -33.24
CA MET A 1129 24.13 -22.80 -32.43
C MET A 1129 22.81 -22.32 -33.04
N ILE A 1130 21.69 -22.61 -32.36
CA ILE A 1130 20.37 -22.06 -32.67
C ILE A 1130 20.27 -20.68 -32.02
N SER A 1131 20.93 -19.69 -32.61
CA SER A 1131 20.89 -18.29 -32.17
C SER A 1131 21.48 -17.37 -33.24
N PRO A 1132 21.11 -16.07 -33.25
CA PRO A 1132 21.69 -15.07 -34.15
C PRO A 1132 23.18 -14.79 -33.87
N HIS A 1133 23.70 -15.13 -32.68
CA HIS A 1133 25.10 -14.95 -32.35
C HIS A 1133 26.00 -15.87 -33.21
N PRO A 1134 27.18 -15.39 -33.68
CA PRO A 1134 28.05 -16.16 -34.58
C PRO A 1134 28.64 -17.43 -33.96
N SER A 1135 28.75 -17.48 -32.62
CA SER A 1135 29.49 -18.49 -31.86
C SER A 1135 31.00 -18.44 -32.12
N TYR A 1136 31.83 -18.54 -31.09
CA TYR A 1136 33.30 -18.47 -31.25
C TYR A 1136 33.94 -19.79 -31.71
N PRO A 1137 33.56 -20.98 -31.21
CA PRO A 1137 34.15 -22.26 -31.64
C PRO A 1137 34.20 -22.51 -33.15
N PRO A 1138 33.15 -22.27 -33.97
CA PRO A 1138 33.25 -22.50 -35.41
C PRO A 1138 34.27 -21.57 -36.08
N LEU A 1139 34.42 -20.35 -35.57
CA LEU A 1139 35.41 -19.37 -36.05
C LEU A 1139 36.82 -19.76 -35.63
N GLU A 1140 37.01 -20.19 -34.38
CA GLU A 1140 38.29 -20.68 -33.85
C GLU A 1140 38.78 -21.93 -34.61
N MET A 1141 37.89 -22.89 -34.87
CA MET A 1141 38.19 -24.07 -35.69
C MET A 1141 38.64 -23.68 -37.10
N ALA A 1142 37.89 -22.77 -37.74
CA ALA A 1142 38.19 -22.34 -39.11
C ALA A 1142 39.50 -21.55 -39.19
N ALA A 1143 39.80 -20.69 -38.20
CA ALA A 1143 41.05 -19.94 -38.10
C ALA A 1143 42.29 -20.85 -38.04
N HIS A 1144 42.15 -22.05 -37.48
CA HIS A 1144 43.23 -23.04 -37.43
C HIS A 1144 43.31 -23.90 -38.68
N GLY A 1145 42.56 -23.61 -39.75
CA GLY A 1145 42.57 -24.37 -41.01
C GLY A 1145 41.77 -25.68 -40.96
N MET A 1146 40.92 -25.87 -39.95
CA MET A 1146 39.94 -26.96 -39.96
C MET A 1146 38.83 -26.66 -40.95
N ARG A 1147 38.27 -27.71 -41.57
CA ARG A 1147 36.99 -27.56 -42.27
C ARG A 1147 35.85 -27.70 -41.26
N VAL A 1148 34.91 -26.78 -41.29
CA VAL A 1148 33.86 -26.69 -40.27
C VAL A 1148 32.50 -26.79 -40.91
N VAL A 1149 31.62 -27.62 -40.35
CA VAL A 1149 30.19 -27.62 -40.67
C VAL A 1149 29.44 -26.94 -39.53
N ALA A 1150 28.62 -25.94 -39.85
CA ALA A 1150 27.82 -25.19 -38.87
C ALA A 1150 26.42 -24.95 -39.42
N ASN A 1151 25.42 -24.71 -38.56
CA ASN A 1151 24.10 -24.34 -39.07
C ASN A 1151 24.07 -22.86 -39.48
N SER A 1152 23.07 -22.43 -40.26
CA SER A 1152 22.61 -21.05 -40.32
C SER A 1152 21.42 -20.85 -39.36
N TYR A 1153 21.13 -19.61 -39.00
CA TYR A 1153 19.97 -19.26 -38.17
C TYR A 1153 19.51 -17.85 -38.48
N GLU A 1154 18.26 -17.71 -38.95
CA GLU A 1154 17.72 -16.44 -39.45
C GLU A 1154 18.67 -15.75 -40.44
N ARG A 1155 19.19 -14.55 -40.12
CA ARG A 1155 20.15 -13.81 -40.96
C ARG A 1155 21.61 -14.21 -40.74
N ARG A 1156 21.91 -15.01 -39.73
CA ARG A 1156 23.28 -15.44 -39.42
C ARG A 1156 23.68 -16.63 -40.29
N ASP A 1157 24.64 -16.39 -41.17
CA ASP A 1157 25.34 -17.42 -41.93
C ASP A 1157 26.85 -17.46 -41.56
N PRO A 1158 27.32 -18.50 -40.86
CA PRO A 1158 28.74 -18.65 -40.52
C PRO A 1158 29.68 -18.73 -41.73
N ALA A 1159 29.19 -19.20 -42.89
CA ALA A 1159 30.00 -19.27 -44.11
C ALA A 1159 30.35 -17.88 -44.67
N ALA A 1160 29.59 -16.83 -44.30
CA ALA A 1160 29.91 -15.45 -44.64
C ALA A 1160 31.04 -14.85 -43.79
N VAL A 1161 31.49 -15.55 -42.75
CA VAL A 1161 32.52 -15.08 -41.80
C VAL A 1161 33.90 -15.65 -42.13
N HIS A 1162 33.98 -16.90 -42.61
CA HIS A 1162 35.23 -17.57 -42.96
C HIS A 1162 35.00 -18.65 -44.02
N SER A 1163 35.83 -18.70 -45.07
CA SER A 1163 35.61 -19.60 -46.23
C SER A 1163 35.80 -21.09 -45.91
N GLY A 1164 36.51 -21.40 -44.82
CA GLY A 1164 36.64 -22.76 -44.27
C GLY A 1164 35.38 -23.33 -43.59
N ILE A 1165 34.30 -22.54 -43.49
CA ILE A 1165 33.02 -22.95 -42.89
C ILE A 1165 32.00 -23.23 -44.00
N THR A 1166 31.36 -24.40 -43.92
CA THR A 1166 30.20 -24.74 -44.76
C THR A 1166 28.95 -24.73 -43.89
N SER A 1167 27.95 -23.93 -44.28
CA SER A 1167 26.71 -23.80 -43.53
C SER A 1167 25.58 -24.69 -44.07
N PHE A 1168 24.63 -25.04 -43.21
CA PHE A 1168 23.38 -25.72 -43.58
C PHE A 1168 22.19 -25.12 -42.81
N SER A 1169 20.99 -25.14 -43.38
CA SER A 1169 19.78 -24.61 -42.73
C SER A 1169 18.82 -25.69 -42.22
N GLU A 1170 18.78 -26.85 -42.88
CA GLU A 1170 17.83 -27.92 -42.58
C GLU A 1170 18.42 -28.95 -41.60
N PHE A 1171 17.72 -29.18 -40.49
CA PHE A 1171 18.12 -30.15 -39.45
C PHE A 1171 17.67 -31.57 -39.81
N ASP A 1172 18.27 -32.13 -40.86
CA ASP A 1172 18.14 -33.54 -41.26
C ASP A 1172 19.48 -34.29 -41.06
N PRO A 1173 19.57 -35.28 -40.15
CA PRO A 1173 20.82 -35.99 -39.89
C PRO A 1173 21.42 -36.65 -41.13
N VAL A 1174 20.57 -37.14 -42.06
CA VAL A 1174 21.01 -37.83 -43.29
C VAL A 1174 21.70 -36.84 -44.23
N SER A 1175 21.06 -35.70 -44.48
CA SER A 1175 21.61 -34.65 -45.35
C SER A 1175 22.88 -34.03 -44.75
N VAL A 1176 22.92 -33.81 -43.43
CA VAL A 1176 24.10 -33.26 -42.75
C VAL A 1176 25.26 -34.27 -42.71
N ALA A 1177 25.01 -35.56 -42.49
CA ALA A 1177 26.04 -36.60 -42.58
C ALA A 1177 26.66 -36.68 -43.99
N ARG A 1178 25.83 -36.56 -45.03
CA ARG A 1178 26.30 -36.50 -46.44
C ARG A 1178 27.15 -35.25 -46.68
N LEU A 1179 26.72 -34.10 -46.18
CA LEU A 1179 27.47 -32.84 -46.25
C LEU A 1179 28.82 -32.97 -45.54
N LEU A 1180 28.83 -33.52 -44.33
CA LEU A 1180 30.03 -33.72 -43.52
C LEU A 1180 31.05 -34.60 -44.26
N LYS A 1181 30.60 -35.69 -44.90
CA LYS A 1181 31.46 -36.54 -45.74
C LYS A 1181 31.97 -35.81 -46.97
N SER A 1182 31.11 -35.01 -47.64
CA SER A 1182 31.49 -34.20 -48.81
C SER A 1182 32.60 -33.22 -48.44
N VAL A 1183 32.41 -32.44 -47.37
CA VAL A 1183 33.41 -31.50 -46.84
C VAL A 1183 34.70 -32.23 -46.44
N ALA A 1184 34.59 -33.41 -45.82
CA ALA A 1184 35.74 -34.21 -45.45
C ALA A 1184 36.55 -34.76 -46.66
N SER A 1185 35.92 -34.87 -47.83
CA SER A 1185 36.51 -35.50 -49.03
C SER A 1185 37.01 -34.50 -50.09
N GLN A 1186 36.83 -33.19 -49.89
CA GLN A 1186 37.31 -32.15 -50.82
C GLN A 1186 38.85 -32.12 -50.91
N SER A 1187 39.40 -31.70 -52.06
CA SER A 1187 40.85 -31.65 -52.34
C SER A 1187 41.60 -30.67 -51.42
N ASP A 1188 42.90 -30.88 -51.24
CA ASP A 1188 43.76 -30.04 -50.37
C ASP A 1188 43.91 -28.59 -50.84
N ASP A 1189 43.56 -28.28 -52.10
CA ASP A 1189 43.68 -26.95 -52.71
C ASP A 1189 42.58 -25.95 -52.28
N LEU A 1190 41.71 -26.32 -51.34
CA LEU A 1190 40.61 -25.48 -50.88
C LEU A 1190 41.14 -24.28 -50.09
N ILE A 1191 40.92 -23.06 -50.60
CA ILE A 1191 41.35 -21.82 -49.94
C ILE A 1191 40.52 -21.59 -48.67
N THR A 1192 41.18 -21.58 -47.51
CA THR A 1192 40.58 -21.26 -46.21
C THR A 1192 41.12 -19.92 -45.70
N GLU A 1193 40.30 -18.87 -45.77
CA GLU A 1193 40.66 -17.52 -45.35
C GLU A 1193 39.50 -16.80 -44.63
N PRO A 1194 39.81 -15.87 -43.70
CA PRO A 1194 38.79 -15.05 -43.04
C PRO A 1194 38.13 -14.08 -44.03
N LEU A 1195 36.81 -13.92 -43.92
CA LEU A 1195 36.01 -13.01 -44.76
C LEU A 1195 35.62 -11.72 -44.03
N VAL A 1196 35.93 -11.63 -42.73
CA VAL A 1196 35.72 -10.45 -41.88
C VAL A 1196 37.00 -10.10 -41.13
N ASP A 1197 37.16 -8.82 -40.81
CA ASP A 1197 38.35 -8.27 -40.13
C ASP A 1197 38.22 -8.21 -38.60
N TRP A 1198 36.99 -8.19 -38.08
CA TRP A 1198 36.73 -7.84 -36.69
C TRP A 1198 37.04 -8.94 -35.66
N PHE A 1199 37.16 -10.20 -36.07
CA PHE A 1199 37.45 -11.34 -35.17
C PHE A 1199 38.90 -11.83 -35.30
N PHE A 1200 39.40 -11.98 -36.53
CA PHE A 1200 40.65 -12.71 -36.81
C PHE A 1200 41.91 -11.85 -36.73
N ASP A 1201 41.82 -10.53 -36.88
CA ASP A 1201 42.99 -9.62 -36.92
C ASP A 1201 43.66 -9.41 -35.54
N GLY A 1202 43.10 -10.00 -34.47
CA GLY A 1202 43.54 -9.78 -33.09
C GLY A 1202 43.32 -8.36 -32.55
N LYS A 1203 42.79 -7.46 -33.39
CA LYS A 1203 42.43 -6.09 -33.04
C LYS A 1203 40.98 -6.04 -32.57
N THR A 1204 40.72 -5.25 -31.54
CA THR A 1204 39.37 -5.05 -30.98
C THR A 1204 39.08 -3.57 -30.81
N ASN A 1205 37.80 -3.18 -30.95
CA ASN A 1205 37.34 -1.81 -30.72
C ASN A 1205 37.03 -1.52 -29.23
N VAL A 1206 37.51 -2.36 -28.31
CA VAL A 1206 37.13 -2.33 -26.89
C VAL A 1206 37.38 -0.97 -26.23
N GLY A 1207 38.44 -0.25 -26.60
CA GLY A 1207 38.73 1.10 -26.08
C GLY A 1207 37.67 2.12 -26.47
N ASP A 1208 37.20 2.09 -27.73
CA ASP A 1208 36.11 2.95 -28.19
C ASP A 1208 34.80 2.60 -27.46
N VAL A 1209 34.56 1.31 -27.21
CA VAL A 1209 33.37 0.85 -26.46
C VAL A 1209 33.39 1.41 -25.03
N PHE A 1210 34.53 1.37 -24.32
CA PHE A 1210 34.65 1.94 -22.98
C PHE A 1210 34.29 3.43 -22.98
N ASN A 1211 34.87 4.19 -23.91
CA ASN A 1211 34.65 5.63 -24.03
C ASN A 1211 33.20 5.98 -24.39
N ASN A 1212 32.58 5.20 -25.28
CA ASN A 1212 31.19 5.41 -25.70
C ASN A 1212 30.18 5.10 -24.58
N ILE A 1213 30.45 4.08 -23.75
CA ILE A 1213 29.63 3.80 -22.55
C ILE A 1213 29.75 4.98 -21.58
N ALA A 1214 30.97 5.43 -21.26
CA ALA A 1214 31.21 6.55 -20.35
C ALA A 1214 30.54 7.85 -20.84
N ALA A 1215 30.71 8.19 -22.12
CA ALA A 1215 30.09 9.37 -22.73
C ALA A 1215 28.56 9.32 -22.67
N SER A 1216 27.95 8.13 -22.82
CA SER A 1216 26.50 7.96 -22.71
C SER A 1216 26.00 8.17 -21.28
N ILE A 1217 26.76 7.71 -20.28
CA ILE A 1217 26.45 7.95 -18.86
C ILE A 1217 26.59 9.44 -18.52
N HIS A 1218 27.63 10.13 -19.00
CA HIS A 1218 27.79 11.57 -18.78
C HIS A 1218 26.62 12.38 -19.34
N ARG A 1219 26.16 12.08 -20.56
CA ARG A 1219 24.95 12.70 -21.13
C ARG A 1219 23.70 12.52 -20.26
N CYS A 1220 23.59 11.41 -19.54
CA CYS A 1220 22.46 11.17 -18.64
C CYS A 1220 22.47 12.09 -17.39
N ILE A 1221 23.59 12.74 -17.10
CA ILE A 1221 23.78 13.66 -15.96
C ILE A 1221 23.77 15.13 -16.43
N GLU A 1222 24.08 15.40 -17.70
CA GLU A 1222 24.29 16.76 -18.25
C GLU A 1222 23.10 17.30 -19.07
N MET A 1223 21.92 16.68 -19.03
CA MET A 1223 20.73 17.12 -19.78
C MET A 1223 19.97 18.30 -19.13
N ASP A 1224 20.71 19.33 -18.70
CA ASP A 1224 20.18 20.67 -18.42
C ASP A 1224 20.56 21.65 -19.56
#